data_AF-A0A9P0ZUP2-F1
#
_entry.id   AF-A0A9P0ZUP2-F1
#
_cell.length_a   1.000
_cell.length_b   1.000
_cell.length_c   1.000
_cell.angle_alpha   90.00
_cell.angle_beta   90.00
_cell.angle_gamma   90.00
#
_symmetry.space_group_name_H-M   'P 1'
#
loop_
_entity.id
_entity.type
_entity.pdbx_description
1 polymer ?
#
loop_
_entity_poly.entity_id
_entity_poly.type
_entity_poly.pdbx_seq_one_letter_code
_entity_poly.pdbx_strand_id
1 'polypeptide(L)'
;MFGSVPSSSFSCKDASSSDAFGNENKLESTYLYIQMEYCPRTLKQLFESYSHFDKDFAWHLFRQIVEGLAHIHGQGIIHRDLTPNNIFFGARNDIKIGDFGLAKFLKLEQLDQEFDAAEILGTSVDGTGHIGTYFYTAPEIEQGWPKINEKADMYSLGVVFFELWHPFDTAMERHVILSNLTQKGELPPAWVNEFPDQASLLRRMMSLTPSNRPSATELLQHAFPPRMEYNLLDDMLRAIHTSDDTFVYDKIVSAVFNVEMPNTKGHAEIDGRLIMSGNDTSSILFSDFETDNRDNVVEVAKEVFRRHCAKHLEIIHMRMLGDDCLQSDRNAVKLLTHGGDMIELCQELRFPFVKWVIANQKSFFKRYEISYVYRRPIGHSPPNRYLQGDFDIVGGETALTEAEIIKVSMDIITHFFRAETCDIHLNHGDLLEAMWTWIGIKPEDRIKVAELLSVLGSLRPQSSERKRKWVETRRQLRQELNLAETVLNKLQTVGLRFCVVADLAIPRLRGALPADESTHKALNEMSELINYLKLWKMEKRMYVDVLMPPTESYHRNLFYQIYLQDNDSPSMEGTLLAIGGRYDHLFHKTMNSPGAVGTSVALETILRHVSVDTLPCRNDTGSKILVCSRGGGGLLVERMELVGELWEENIKAEFVPLRDPSLTEQYEYANEHDIKCLVLITDTGVSQKGSVKVRHLELRKEKEVEKEKLVKFLSEAMGVQFRNPSIWS
;
A
#
# COMPACT_ATOMS: atom_id res chain seq x y z
N MET A 1 8.41 -1.00 -30.29
CA MET A 1 7.35 -0.54 -31.20
C MET A 1 6.86 0.81 -30.69
N PHE A 2 7.22 1.91 -31.36
CA PHE A 2 6.68 3.23 -31.00
C PHE A 2 5.40 3.47 -31.80
N GLY A 3 4.33 3.81 -31.08
CA GLY A 3 3.01 4.09 -31.65
C GLY A 3 3.00 5.40 -32.43
N SER A 4 2.40 5.37 -33.60
CA SER A 4 2.10 6.51 -34.45
C SER A 4 1.05 7.41 -33.78
N VAL A 5 1.39 8.69 -33.56
CA VAL A 5 0.40 9.73 -33.27
C VAL A 5 -0.10 10.28 -34.61
N PRO A 6 -1.42 10.37 -34.86
CA PRO A 6 -1.92 10.87 -36.13
C PRO A 6 -1.79 12.39 -36.20
N SER A 7 -1.26 12.90 -37.31
CA SER A 7 -1.27 14.33 -37.65
C SER A 7 -2.70 14.78 -37.92
N SER A 8 -3.22 15.73 -37.16
CA SER A 8 -4.50 16.39 -37.45
C SER A 8 -4.23 17.74 -38.11
N SER A 9 -4.72 17.92 -39.33
CA SER A 9 -4.74 19.20 -40.04
C SER A 9 -6.06 19.92 -39.73
N PHE A 10 -5.98 21.07 -39.05
CA PHE A 10 -7.11 21.96 -38.86
C PHE A 10 -6.99 23.15 -39.83
N SER A 11 -8.00 23.31 -40.69
CA SER A 11 -8.20 24.52 -41.50
C SER A 11 -9.21 25.41 -40.78
N CYS A 12 -8.77 26.54 -40.24
CA CYS A 12 -9.66 27.58 -39.74
C CYS A 12 -10.02 28.51 -40.90
N LYS A 13 -11.30 28.55 -41.30
CA LYS A 13 -11.83 29.58 -42.21
C LYS A 13 -12.44 30.68 -41.37
N ASP A 14 -11.72 31.78 -41.22
CA ASP A 14 -12.29 33.00 -40.65
C ASP A 14 -13.27 33.62 -41.64
N ALA A 15 -14.54 33.65 -41.25
CA ALA A 15 -15.56 34.42 -41.93
C ALA A 15 -15.47 35.88 -41.46
N SER A 16 -15.02 36.78 -42.33
CA SER A 16 -15.28 38.20 -42.19
C SER A 16 -15.85 38.75 -43.51
N SER A 17 -17.07 39.27 -43.40
CA SER A 17 -17.80 39.95 -44.47
C SER A 17 -17.50 41.45 -44.44
N SER A 18 -16.93 41.98 -45.52
CA SER A 18 -17.28 43.31 -46.04
C SER A 18 -16.58 43.53 -47.38
N ASP A 19 -17.39 43.80 -48.41
CA ASP A 19 -17.01 44.13 -49.78
C ASP A 19 -16.08 45.35 -49.88
N ALA A 20 -15.01 45.23 -50.68
CA ALA A 20 -14.50 46.29 -51.54
C ALA A 20 -13.57 45.71 -52.62
N PHE A 21 -13.89 45.95 -53.89
CA PHE A 21 -13.13 45.55 -55.06
C PHE A 21 -11.76 46.24 -55.13
N GLY A 22 -10.69 45.44 -55.22
CA GLY A 22 -9.33 45.88 -55.56
C GLY A 22 -8.48 44.67 -55.93
N ASN A 23 -8.08 44.57 -57.20
CA ASN A 23 -7.35 43.42 -57.75
C ASN A 23 -5.85 43.57 -57.42
N GLU A 24 -5.43 43.09 -56.24
CA GLU A 24 -4.02 42.88 -55.89
C GLU A 24 -3.74 41.38 -55.79
N ASN A 25 -2.72 40.91 -56.51
CA ASN A 25 -2.21 39.53 -56.41
C ASN A 25 -1.69 39.28 -54.98
N LYS A 26 -2.57 38.85 -54.07
CA LYS A 26 -2.20 38.33 -52.76
C LYS A 26 -1.49 36.99 -52.97
N LEU A 27 -0.17 36.98 -52.80
CA LEU A 27 0.57 35.75 -52.53
C LEU A 27 -0.05 35.11 -51.29
N GLU A 28 -0.72 33.96 -51.48
CA GLU A 28 -1.18 33.13 -50.35
C GLU A 28 0.06 32.75 -49.54
N SER A 29 0.23 33.39 -48.39
CA SER A 29 1.32 33.09 -47.47
C SER A 29 0.96 31.79 -46.76
N THR A 30 1.58 30.68 -47.16
CA THR A 30 1.41 29.39 -46.49
C THR A 30 2.20 29.41 -45.19
N TYR A 31 1.51 29.24 -44.06
CA TYR A 31 2.13 29.14 -42.74
C TYR A 31 2.26 27.67 -42.33
N LEU A 32 3.49 27.23 -42.05
CA LEU A 32 3.76 25.91 -41.46
C LEU A 32 3.87 26.06 -39.93
N TYR A 33 2.96 25.41 -39.20
CA TYR A 33 3.03 25.33 -37.74
C TYR A 33 3.63 23.99 -37.33
N ILE A 34 4.75 24.04 -36.60
CA ILE A 34 5.41 22.85 -36.04
C ILE A 34 5.23 22.89 -34.52
N GLN A 35 4.54 21.89 -33.97
CA GLN A 35 4.36 21.72 -32.53
C GLN A 35 5.42 20.75 -31.98
N MET A 36 6.14 21.15 -30.94
CA MET A 36 7.22 20.37 -30.32
C MET A 36 7.06 20.34 -28.79
N GLU A 37 7.81 19.46 -28.14
CA GLU A 37 7.93 19.42 -26.68
C GLU A 37 8.50 20.74 -26.15
N TYR A 38 7.92 21.28 -25.06
CA TYR A 38 8.44 22.47 -24.41
C TYR A 38 9.69 22.15 -23.59
N CYS A 39 10.81 22.76 -23.97
CA CYS A 39 12.06 22.69 -23.22
C CYS A 39 12.30 24.02 -22.49
N PRO A 40 12.34 24.05 -21.14
CA PRO A 40 12.39 25.30 -20.37
C PRO A 40 13.63 26.16 -20.59
N ARG A 41 14.75 25.59 -21.04
CA ARG A 41 15.99 26.34 -21.29
C ARG A 41 16.91 25.69 -22.33
N THR A 42 17.78 26.49 -22.93
CA THR A 42 18.83 26.04 -23.86
C THR A 42 20.22 25.96 -23.19
N LEU A 43 21.18 25.32 -23.83
CA LEU A 43 22.57 25.30 -23.39
C LEU A 43 23.21 26.69 -23.44
N LYS A 44 22.80 27.57 -24.37
CA LYS A 44 23.23 28.97 -24.38
C LYS A 44 22.82 29.69 -23.10
N GLN A 45 21.56 29.53 -22.68
CA GLN A 45 21.07 30.13 -21.44
C GLN A 45 21.79 29.56 -20.21
N LEU A 46 22.21 28.29 -20.26
CA LEU A 46 23.12 27.76 -19.23
C LEU A 46 24.43 28.55 -19.22
N PHE A 47 25.12 28.69 -20.36
CA PHE A 47 26.40 29.41 -20.45
C PHE A 47 26.33 30.86 -19.95
N GLU A 48 25.21 31.56 -20.16
CA GLU A 48 25.00 32.92 -19.64
C GLU A 48 24.94 32.98 -18.10
N SER A 49 24.60 31.87 -17.45
CA SER A 49 24.54 31.73 -15.98
C SER A 49 25.65 30.86 -15.39
N TYR A 50 26.55 30.33 -16.23
CA TYR A 50 27.54 29.33 -15.86
C TYR A 50 28.80 30.00 -15.27
N SER A 51 28.78 30.23 -13.95
CA SER A 51 29.86 30.94 -13.26
C SER A 51 30.92 30.03 -12.61
N HIS A 52 30.71 28.72 -12.57
CA HIS A 52 31.64 27.76 -11.96
C HIS A 52 31.75 26.49 -12.78
N PHE A 53 32.98 26.06 -13.07
CA PHE A 53 33.26 24.84 -13.80
C PHE A 53 33.07 23.61 -12.90
N ASP A 54 32.20 22.70 -13.31
CA ASP A 54 32.04 21.37 -12.70
C ASP A 54 32.37 20.29 -13.74
N LYS A 55 33.43 19.53 -13.46
CA LYS A 55 33.96 18.49 -14.33
C LYS A 55 32.95 17.35 -14.58
N ASP A 56 32.26 16.90 -13.54
CA ASP A 56 31.34 15.76 -13.65
C ASP A 56 30.06 16.18 -14.38
N PHE A 57 29.59 17.40 -14.10
CA PHE A 57 28.47 17.99 -14.82
C PHE A 57 28.79 18.21 -16.30
N ALA A 58 29.97 18.77 -16.63
CA ALA A 58 30.40 18.97 -18.01
C ALA A 58 30.49 17.64 -18.79
N TRP A 59 31.02 16.59 -18.18
CA TRP A 59 31.04 15.25 -18.78
C TRP A 59 29.65 14.65 -18.97
N HIS A 60 28.75 14.84 -17.99
CA HIS A 60 27.37 14.37 -18.06
C HIS A 60 26.62 14.99 -19.24
N LEU A 61 26.68 16.32 -19.38
CA LEU A 61 26.04 17.03 -20.50
C LEU A 61 26.65 16.62 -21.84
N PHE A 62 27.98 16.59 -21.91
CA PHE A 62 28.68 16.21 -23.14
C PHE A 62 28.32 14.80 -23.59
N ARG A 63 28.24 13.83 -22.67
CA ARG A 63 27.84 12.46 -22.98
C ARG A 63 26.45 12.39 -23.59
N GLN A 64 25.46 13.05 -22.99
CA GLN A 64 24.09 13.03 -23.51
C GLN A 64 23.99 13.67 -24.91
N ILE A 65 24.77 14.74 -25.18
CA ILE A 65 24.85 15.33 -26.52
C ILE A 65 25.44 14.33 -27.52
N VAL A 66 26.52 13.63 -27.16
CA VAL A 66 27.14 12.61 -28.02
C VAL A 66 26.19 11.43 -28.27
N GLU A 67 25.44 10.98 -27.26
CA GLU A 67 24.41 9.93 -27.39
C GLU A 67 23.28 10.38 -28.34
N GLY A 68 22.83 11.63 -28.23
CA GLY A 68 21.86 12.22 -29.16
C GLY A 68 22.39 12.30 -30.60
N LEU A 69 23.64 12.72 -30.79
CA LEU A 69 24.29 12.75 -32.10
C LEU A 69 24.45 11.35 -32.70
N ALA A 70 24.94 10.39 -31.92
CA ALA A 70 25.07 8.99 -32.35
C ALA A 70 23.72 8.42 -32.83
N HIS A 71 22.64 8.79 -32.15
CA HIS A 71 21.29 8.40 -32.54
C HIS A 71 20.88 9.00 -33.90
N ILE A 72 20.95 10.32 -34.08
CA ILE A 72 20.52 10.96 -35.34
C ILE A 72 21.43 10.58 -36.52
N HIS A 73 22.74 10.44 -36.28
CA HIS A 73 23.70 9.98 -37.29
C HIS A 73 23.41 8.53 -37.69
N GLY A 74 23.06 7.66 -36.74
CA GLY A 74 22.63 6.28 -37.00
C GLY A 74 21.33 6.20 -37.82
N GLN A 75 20.49 7.23 -37.77
CA GLN A 75 19.32 7.34 -38.64
C GLN A 75 19.63 7.88 -40.05
N GLY A 76 20.85 8.38 -40.27
CA GLY A 76 21.28 9.02 -41.51
C GLY A 76 20.95 10.52 -41.58
N ILE A 77 20.77 11.17 -40.43
CA ILE A 77 20.49 12.60 -40.32
C ILE A 77 21.77 13.33 -39.91
N ILE A 78 22.15 14.38 -40.65
CA ILE A 78 23.23 15.30 -40.28
C ILE A 78 22.59 16.62 -39.86
N HIS A 79 22.91 17.14 -38.68
CA HIS A 79 22.24 18.31 -38.13
C HIS A 79 22.66 19.62 -38.80
N ARG A 80 23.96 19.83 -39.04
CA ARG A 80 24.60 20.98 -39.72
C ARG A 80 24.48 22.35 -39.03
N ASP A 81 23.73 22.44 -37.95
CA ASP A 81 23.56 23.67 -37.15
C ASP A 81 23.57 23.36 -35.66
N LEU A 82 24.47 22.48 -35.23
CA LEU A 82 24.58 22.12 -33.82
C LEU A 82 25.23 23.29 -33.05
N THR A 83 24.42 24.06 -32.34
CA THR A 83 24.88 25.17 -31.49
C THR A 83 24.27 25.10 -30.10
N PRO A 84 24.77 25.85 -29.11
CA PRO A 84 24.16 25.91 -27.78
C PRO A 84 22.70 26.41 -27.78
N ASN A 85 22.22 27.07 -28.83
CA ASN A 85 20.80 27.43 -28.97
C ASN A 85 19.92 26.22 -29.31
N ASN A 86 20.49 25.24 -30.02
CA ASN A 86 19.80 24.08 -30.56
C ASN A 86 19.96 22.83 -29.67
N ILE A 87 20.60 23.00 -28.50
CA ILE A 87 20.71 22.01 -27.44
C ILE A 87 19.84 22.47 -26.27
N PHE A 88 18.85 21.67 -25.92
CA PHE A 88 17.78 22.00 -24.99
C PHE A 88 17.82 21.13 -23.74
N PHE A 89 17.34 21.65 -22.63
CA PHE A 89 17.08 20.89 -21.41
C PHE A 89 15.59 20.52 -21.35
N GLY A 90 15.30 19.24 -21.23
CA GLY A 90 13.96 18.73 -20.93
C GLY A 90 13.53 19.03 -19.49
N ALA A 91 12.28 18.70 -19.16
CA ALA A 91 11.70 18.96 -17.84
C ALA A 91 12.44 18.26 -16.67
N ARG A 92 13.24 17.23 -16.98
CA ARG A 92 14.04 16.46 -16.00
C ARG A 92 15.55 16.79 -16.08
N ASN A 93 15.93 17.90 -16.73
CA ASN A 93 17.31 18.28 -17.03
C ASN A 93 18.06 17.30 -17.96
N ASP A 94 17.35 16.45 -18.71
CA ASP A 94 17.91 15.65 -19.79
C ASP A 94 18.17 16.51 -21.04
N ILE A 95 19.25 16.23 -21.77
CA ILE A 95 19.60 16.97 -23.00
C ILE A 95 18.81 16.44 -24.20
N LYS A 96 18.27 17.38 -24.98
CA LYS A 96 17.60 17.13 -26.26
C LYS A 96 18.23 18.00 -27.35
N ILE A 97 18.44 17.41 -28.53
CA ILE A 97 18.90 18.13 -29.72
C ILE A 97 17.67 18.48 -30.56
N GLY A 98 17.54 19.75 -30.95
CA GLY A 98 16.39 20.26 -31.69
C GLY A 98 16.79 21.22 -32.80
N ASP A 99 15.80 21.75 -33.51
CA ASP A 99 15.96 22.62 -34.69
C ASP A 99 16.73 21.99 -35.86
N PHE A 100 16.03 21.13 -36.60
CA PHE A 100 16.54 20.46 -37.80
C PHE A 100 16.35 21.30 -39.08
N GLY A 101 16.17 22.62 -38.98
CA GLY A 101 15.88 23.49 -40.12
C GLY A 101 16.93 23.47 -41.25
N LEU A 102 18.18 23.11 -40.91
CA LEU A 102 19.30 22.97 -41.86
C LEU A 102 19.79 21.52 -42.00
N ALA A 103 19.06 20.56 -41.45
CA ALA A 103 19.49 19.17 -41.41
C ALA A 103 19.44 18.49 -42.79
N LYS A 104 20.42 17.62 -43.05
CA LYS A 104 20.44 16.78 -44.26
C LYS A 104 20.05 15.34 -43.94
N PHE A 105 19.05 14.82 -44.66
CA PHE A 105 18.58 13.44 -44.57
C PHE A 105 19.21 12.58 -45.67
N LEU A 106 20.22 11.78 -45.33
CA LEU A 106 20.97 10.96 -46.29
C LEU A 106 20.16 9.83 -46.94
N LYS A 107 19.03 9.43 -46.34
CA LYS A 107 18.16 8.34 -46.85
C LYS A 107 17.19 8.76 -47.95
N LEU A 108 16.90 10.05 -48.13
CA LEU A 108 15.97 10.52 -49.18
C LEU A 108 16.64 10.71 -50.55
N GLU A 109 17.96 10.87 -50.63
CA GLU A 109 18.69 11.15 -51.88
C GLU A 109 19.03 9.92 -52.73
N GLN A 110 18.55 8.71 -52.40
CA GLN A 110 18.67 7.56 -53.33
C GLN A 110 17.62 7.57 -54.45
N LEU A 111 16.69 8.55 -54.48
CA LEU A 111 15.64 8.63 -55.50
C LEU A 111 15.69 9.85 -56.42
N ASP A 112 16.37 10.95 -56.09
CA ASP A 112 16.40 12.14 -56.95
C ASP A 112 17.83 12.67 -57.15
N GLN A 113 18.52 12.13 -58.16
CA GLN A 113 19.63 12.84 -58.82
C GLN A 113 19.02 13.86 -59.79
N GLU A 114 18.71 15.07 -59.33
CA GLU A 114 18.56 16.31 -60.12
C GLU A 114 17.93 17.41 -59.25
N PHE A 115 18.68 17.98 -58.29
CA PHE A 115 18.39 19.34 -57.80
C PHE A 115 19.71 20.06 -57.54
N ASP A 116 19.90 21.18 -58.24
CA ASP A 116 21.09 22.02 -58.21
C ASP A 116 21.42 22.47 -56.79
N ALA A 117 22.67 22.24 -56.38
CA ALA A 117 23.19 22.50 -55.03
C ALA A 117 23.45 24.00 -54.72
N ALA A 118 22.75 24.92 -55.38
CA ALA A 118 23.02 26.35 -55.29
C ALA A 118 21.99 27.16 -54.47
N GLU A 119 20.87 26.57 -54.04
CA GLU A 119 19.74 27.33 -53.47
C GLU A 119 19.30 26.89 -52.07
N ILE A 120 20.25 26.58 -51.17
CA ILE A 120 19.98 26.43 -49.73
C ILE A 120 21.05 27.20 -48.92
N LEU A 121 21.20 28.50 -49.21
CA LEU A 121 21.77 29.43 -48.24
C LEU A 121 20.59 30.16 -47.60
N GLY A 122 20.10 29.63 -46.47
CA GLY A 122 19.01 30.21 -45.70
C GLY A 122 19.32 31.67 -45.36
N THR A 123 18.64 32.59 -46.05
CA THR A 123 18.71 34.02 -45.76
C THR A 123 17.83 34.27 -44.53
N SER A 124 18.44 34.34 -43.34
CA SER A 124 17.72 34.79 -42.16
C SER A 124 17.38 36.28 -42.34
N VAL A 125 16.10 36.64 -42.15
CA VAL A 125 15.54 37.97 -42.46
C VAL A 125 15.91 39.03 -41.41
N ASP A 126 16.59 38.67 -40.32
CA ASP A 126 16.98 39.62 -39.28
C ASP A 126 18.51 39.77 -39.21
N GLY A 127 19.01 40.90 -39.75
CA GLY A 127 20.42 41.28 -39.88
C GLY A 127 21.21 41.51 -38.57
N THR A 128 20.86 40.81 -37.49
CA THR A 128 21.56 40.84 -36.20
C THR A 128 21.99 39.46 -35.68
N GLY A 129 21.63 38.36 -36.35
CA GLY A 129 21.91 36.98 -35.90
C GLY A 129 23.29 36.40 -36.26
N HIS A 130 24.05 37.02 -37.17
CA HIS A 130 25.24 36.41 -37.78
C HIS A 130 26.55 36.53 -36.98
N ILE A 131 26.58 37.28 -35.88
CA ILE A 131 27.85 37.61 -35.18
C ILE A 131 28.32 36.48 -34.23
N GLY A 132 27.45 35.53 -33.86
CA GLY A 132 27.76 34.48 -32.88
C GLY A 132 27.72 33.03 -33.37
N THR A 133 26.96 32.72 -34.43
CA THR A 133 26.73 31.35 -34.92
C THR A 133 27.92 30.79 -35.72
N TYR A 134 28.73 31.66 -36.32
CA TYR A 134 29.87 31.28 -37.17
C TYR A 134 30.91 30.40 -36.46
N PHE A 135 31.07 30.51 -35.14
CA PHE A 135 32.07 29.73 -34.41
C PHE A 135 31.86 28.21 -34.50
N TYR A 136 30.62 27.76 -34.64
CA TYR A 136 30.29 26.33 -34.64
C TYR A 136 30.30 25.72 -36.04
N THR A 137 30.27 26.56 -37.09
CA THR A 137 30.19 26.10 -38.47
C THR A 137 31.49 25.39 -38.88
N ALA A 138 31.37 24.15 -39.34
CA ALA A 138 32.52 23.39 -39.81
C ALA A 138 33.11 24.01 -41.10
N PRO A 139 34.44 23.99 -41.30
CA PRO A 139 35.09 24.61 -42.47
C PRO A 139 34.55 24.10 -43.82
N GLU A 140 34.19 22.82 -43.90
CA GLU A 140 33.63 22.23 -45.12
C GLU A 140 32.21 22.71 -45.43
N ILE A 141 31.43 23.13 -44.43
CA ILE A 141 30.11 23.74 -44.62
C ILE A 141 30.31 25.18 -45.11
N GLU A 142 31.18 25.93 -44.43
CA GLU A 142 31.46 27.33 -44.76
C GLU A 142 32.03 27.50 -46.18
N GLN A 143 32.92 26.59 -46.59
CA GLN A 143 33.55 26.60 -47.92
C GLN A 143 32.67 25.96 -49.01
N GLY A 144 31.46 25.51 -48.67
CA GLY A 144 30.51 24.94 -49.63
C GLY A 144 31.00 23.64 -50.29
N TRP A 145 31.64 22.74 -49.53
CA TRP A 145 32.15 21.50 -50.08
C TRP A 145 31.01 20.60 -50.61
N PRO A 146 31.21 19.89 -51.75
CA PRO A 146 30.16 19.11 -52.39
C PRO A 146 29.74 17.87 -51.59
N LYS A 147 30.57 17.40 -50.66
CA LYS A 147 30.31 16.23 -49.81
C LYS A 147 30.52 16.61 -48.35
N ILE A 148 29.41 16.72 -47.63
CA ILE A 148 29.38 16.96 -46.17
C ILE A 148 28.76 15.71 -45.53
N ASN A 149 29.46 15.15 -44.54
CA ASN A 149 29.01 14.00 -43.77
C ASN A 149 28.77 14.38 -42.30
N GLU A 150 28.48 13.39 -41.46
CA GLU A 150 28.18 13.55 -40.03
C GLU A 150 29.34 14.16 -39.22
N LYS A 151 30.56 14.17 -39.76
CA LYS A 151 31.75 14.74 -39.11
C LYS A 151 31.70 16.27 -39.01
N ALA A 152 30.82 16.93 -39.75
CA ALA A 152 30.58 18.37 -39.58
C ALA A 152 29.94 18.70 -38.22
N ASP A 153 29.02 17.86 -37.75
CA ASP A 153 28.42 18.01 -36.41
C ASP A 153 29.45 17.76 -35.32
N MET A 154 30.44 16.90 -35.56
CA MET A 154 31.52 16.61 -34.61
C MET A 154 32.49 17.80 -34.43
N TYR A 155 32.69 18.63 -35.47
CA TYR A 155 33.43 19.90 -35.33
C TYR A 155 32.65 20.88 -34.46
N SER A 156 31.36 21.05 -34.75
CA SER A 156 30.44 21.90 -34.00
C SER A 156 30.40 21.49 -32.52
N LEU A 157 30.31 20.17 -32.27
CA LEU A 157 30.37 19.57 -30.94
C LEU A 157 31.70 19.86 -30.22
N GLY A 158 32.81 19.95 -30.95
CA GLY A 158 34.10 20.32 -30.38
C GLY A 158 34.10 21.73 -29.79
N VAL A 159 33.48 22.68 -30.46
CA VAL A 159 33.34 24.05 -29.95
C VAL A 159 32.45 24.05 -28.70
N VAL A 160 31.32 23.33 -28.71
CA VAL A 160 30.44 23.18 -27.54
C VAL A 160 31.18 22.52 -26.37
N PHE A 161 32.00 21.50 -26.63
CA PHE A 161 32.83 20.84 -25.63
C PHE A 161 33.81 21.80 -24.98
N PHE A 162 34.48 22.65 -25.77
CA PHE A 162 35.40 23.65 -25.22
C PHE A 162 34.67 24.63 -24.28
N GLU A 163 33.50 25.12 -24.68
CA GLU A 163 32.73 26.04 -23.83
C GLU A 163 32.20 25.39 -22.54
N LEU A 164 31.83 24.11 -22.56
CA LEU A 164 31.47 23.36 -21.35
C LEU A 164 32.63 23.30 -20.33
N TRP A 165 33.87 23.31 -20.82
CA TRP A 165 35.10 23.18 -20.04
C TRP A 165 35.80 24.50 -19.75
N HIS A 166 35.32 25.60 -20.32
CA HIS A 166 35.95 26.90 -20.20
C HIS A 166 34.86 27.99 -20.07
N PRO A 167 34.31 28.21 -18.86
CA PRO A 167 33.40 29.31 -18.62
C PRO A 167 34.12 30.64 -18.88
N PHE A 168 33.42 31.61 -19.47
CA PHE A 168 33.96 32.93 -19.80
C PHE A 168 33.40 33.98 -18.85
N ASP A 169 34.24 34.93 -18.44
CA ASP A 169 33.82 36.04 -17.58
C ASP A 169 33.06 37.10 -18.39
N THR A 170 33.44 37.31 -19.66
CA THR A 170 32.84 38.33 -20.53
C THR A 170 32.57 37.84 -21.96
N ALA A 171 31.57 38.43 -22.61
CA ALA A 171 31.27 38.14 -24.01
C ALA A 171 32.44 38.49 -24.97
N MET A 172 33.25 39.50 -24.62
CA MET A 172 34.42 39.88 -25.41
C MET A 172 35.54 38.83 -25.29
N GLU A 173 35.80 38.34 -24.08
CA GLU A 173 36.75 37.24 -23.85
C GLU A 173 36.32 36.00 -24.64
N ARG A 174 35.05 35.61 -24.52
CA ARG A 174 34.47 34.51 -25.30
C ARG A 174 34.72 34.66 -26.80
N HIS A 175 34.45 35.85 -27.35
CA HIS A 175 34.66 36.11 -28.77
C HIS A 175 36.13 35.96 -29.18
N VAL A 176 37.07 36.52 -28.41
CA VAL A 176 38.50 36.44 -28.71
C VAL A 176 39.02 35.00 -28.64
N ILE A 177 38.67 34.27 -27.57
CA ILE A 177 39.15 32.91 -27.37
C ILE A 177 38.57 31.96 -28.43
N LEU A 178 37.25 32.02 -28.69
CA LEU A 178 36.63 31.18 -29.72
C LEU A 178 37.14 31.53 -31.12
N SER A 179 37.42 32.80 -31.43
CA SER A 179 38.04 33.19 -32.71
C SER A 179 39.43 32.60 -32.88
N ASN A 180 40.27 32.63 -31.83
CA ASN A 180 41.59 32.00 -31.88
C ASN A 180 41.48 30.47 -32.02
N LEU A 181 40.52 29.85 -31.35
CA LEU A 181 40.27 28.42 -31.45
C LEU A 181 39.85 28.01 -32.87
N THR A 182 38.88 28.70 -33.47
CA THR A 182 38.31 28.29 -34.76
C THR A 182 39.16 28.72 -35.96
N GLN A 183 39.77 29.91 -35.91
CA GLN A 183 40.56 30.44 -37.04
C GLN A 183 42.03 30.03 -37.00
N LYS A 184 42.63 29.91 -35.81
CA LYS A 184 44.06 29.59 -35.65
C LYS A 184 44.31 28.18 -35.10
N GLY A 185 43.29 27.52 -34.57
CA GLY A 185 43.47 26.24 -33.86
C GLY A 185 44.22 26.39 -32.53
N GLU A 186 44.27 27.61 -31.98
CA GLU A 186 45.04 27.93 -30.77
C GLU A 186 44.16 27.77 -29.52
N LEU A 187 44.60 26.91 -28.59
CA LEU A 187 43.98 26.74 -27.28
C LEU A 187 44.73 27.56 -26.22
N PRO A 188 44.05 28.10 -25.18
CA PRO A 188 44.72 28.77 -24.08
C PRO A 188 45.77 27.85 -23.42
N PRO A 189 47.05 28.27 -23.30
CA PRO A 189 48.11 27.41 -22.77
C PRO A 189 47.84 26.90 -21.35
N ALA A 190 47.21 27.72 -20.51
CA ALA A 190 46.81 27.33 -19.15
C ALA A 190 45.79 26.17 -19.17
N TRP A 191 44.78 26.25 -20.04
CA TRP A 191 43.75 25.22 -20.18
C TRP A 191 44.33 23.90 -20.71
N VAL A 192 45.28 23.97 -21.65
CA VAL A 192 45.97 22.77 -22.18
C VAL A 192 46.80 22.06 -21.10
N ASN A 193 47.45 22.82 -20.22
CA ASN A 193 48.22 22.26 -19.11
C ASN A 193 47.33 21.63 -18.03
N GLU A 194 46.14 22.19 -17.81
CA GLU A 194 45.18 21.68 -16.83
C GLU A 194 44.42 20.44 -17.34
N PHE A 195 44.07 20.41 -18.64
CA PHE A 195 43.24 19.37 -19.24
C PHE A 195 43.87 18.76 -20.52
N PRO A 196 45.01 18.05 -20.41
CA PRO A 196 45.75 17.56 -21.57
C PRO A 196 44.98 16.52 -22.42
N ASP A 197 44.22 15.63 -21.78
CA ASP A 197 43.44 14.61 -22.47
C ASP A 197 42.25 15.22 -23.22
N GLN A 198 41.60 16.21 -22.62
CA GLN A 198 40.50 16.97 -23.21
C GLN A 198 41.00 17.83 -24.37
N ALA A 199 42.19 18.44 -24.24
CA ALA A 199 42.83 19.16 -25.33
C ALA A 199 43.15 18.24 -26.51
N SER A 200 43.61 17.01 -26.26
CA SER A 200 43.84 16.00 -27.28
C SER A 200 42.53 15.61 -27.99
N LEU A 201 41.47 15.35 -27.23
CA LEU A 201 40.13 15.04 -27.76
C LEU A 201 39.59 16.20 -28.61
N LEU A 202 39.67 17.43 -28.10
CA LEU A 202 39.20 18.64 -28.77
C LEU A 202 39.90 18.87 -30.10
N ARG A 203 41.24 18.73 -30.15
CA ARG A 203 42.03 18.82 -31.39
C ARG A 203 41.61 17.77 -32.43
N ARG A 204 41.25 16.55 -32.00
CA ARG A 204 40.72 15.51 -32.89
C ARG A 204 39.35 15.87 -33.43
N MET A 205 38.42 16.32 -32.58
CA MET A 205 37.08 16.74 -32.98
C MET A 205 37.08 17.94 -33.92
N MET A 206 37.97 18.92 -33.71
CA MET A 206 38.07 20.13 -34.52
C MET A 206 39.12 20.05 -35.64
N SER A 207 39.51 18.85 -36.07
CA SER A 207 40.47 18.71 -37.17
C SER A 207 39.93 19.33 -38.47
N LEU A 208 40.77 20.05 -39.23
CA LEU A 208 40.39 20.62 -40.53
C LEU A 208 40.01 19.53 -41.54
N THR A 209 40.58 18.33 -41.41
CA THR A 209 40.22 17.19 -42.26
C THR A 209 39.11 16.38 -41.59
N PRO A 210 37.88 16.30 -42.16
CA PRO A 210 36.74 15.63 -41.51
C PRO A 210 36.98 14.14 -41.19
N SER A 211 37.79 13.44 -42.00
CA SER A 211 38.11 12.03 -41.78
C SER A 211 38.92 11.77 -40.50
N ASN A 212 39.62 12.76 -39.97
CA ASN A 212 40.42 12.64 -38.75
C ASN A 212 39.58 12.83 -37.48
N ARG A 213 38.36 13.36 -37.60
CA ARG A 213 37.43 13.55 -36.49
C ARG A 213 36.82 12.18 -36.12
N PRO A 214 36.67 11.83 -34.84
CA PRO A 214 35.92 10.62 -34.45
C PRO A 214 34.44 10.79 -34.80
N SER A 215 33.73 9.70 -35.10
CA SER A 215 32.26 9.69 -35.09
C SER A 215 31.71 9.71 -33.66
N ALA A 216 30.44 10.09 -33.48
CA ALA A 216 29.79 10.05 -32.16
C ALA A 216 29.82 8.64 -31.55
N THR A 217 29.61 7.60 -32.37
CA THR A 217 29.68 6.20 -31.93
C THR A 217 31.09 5.78 -31.50
N GLU A 218 32.12 6.16 -32.27
CA GLU A 218 33.53 5.91 -31.89
C GLU A 218 33.88 6.63 -30.59
N LEU A 219 33.38 7.85 -30.40
CA LEU A 219 33.61 8.65 -29.20
C LEU A 219 33.01 7.98 -27.95
N LEU A 220 31.82 7.37 -28.05
CA LEU A 220 31.18 6.61 -26.95
C LEU A 220 31.87 5.28 -26.61
N GLN A 221 32.75 4.77 -27.48
CA GLN A 221 33.52 3.54 -27.25
C GLN A 221 34.87 3.79 -26.55
N HIS A 222 35.32 5.05 -26.49
CA HIS A 222 36.55 5.43 -25.81
C HIS A 222 36.33 5.73 -24.31
N ALA A 223 37.42 5.93 -23.57
CA ALA A 223 37.39 6.26 -22.14
C ALA A 223 36.63 7.56 -21.81
N PHE A 224 36.49 8.46 -22.78
CA PHE A 224 35.80 9.74 -22.64
C PHE A 224 34.71 9.91 -23.71
N PRO A 225 33.46 10.23 -23.34
CA PRO A 225 32.99 10.50 -21.97
C PRO A 225 32.75 9.22 -21.15
N PRO A 226 33.01 9.24 -19.83
CA PRO A 226 32.85 8.08 -18.96
C PRO A 226 31.40 7.57 -18.92
N ARG A 227 31.20 6.27 -18.68
CA ARG A 227 29.87 5.70 -18.45
C ARG A 227 29.40 6.07 -17.03
N MET A 228 28.20 6.64 -16.91
CA MET A 228 27.63 7.01 -15.61
C MET A 228 26.94 5.80 -14.94
N GLU A 229 27.20 5.58 -13.64
CA GLU A 229 26.70 4.43 -12.86
C GLU A 229 25.17 4.30 -12.82
N TYR A 230 24.44 5.42 -12.82
CA TYR A 230 22.97 5.42 -12.77
C TYR A 230 22.31 4.81 -14.02
N ASN A 231 22.94 4.94 -15.19
CA ASN A 231 22.41 4.35 -16.42
C ASN A 231 22.54 2.82 -16.42
N LEU A 232 23.57 2.28 -15.75
CA LEU A 232 23.76 0.85 -15.57
C LEU A 232 22.64 0.24 -14.71
N LEU A 233 22.26 0.90 -13.62
CA LEU A 233 21.17 0.44 -12.76
C LEU A 233 19.84 0.39 -13.53
N ASP A 234 19.57 1.43 -14.33
CA ASP A 234 18.34 1.55 -15.09
C ASP A 234 18.25 0.51 -16.23
N ASP A 235 19.38 0.20 -16.87
CA ASP A 235 19.50 -0.86 -17.85
C ASP A 235 19.39 -2.26 -17.21
N MET A 236 19.94 -2.45 -15.99
CA MET A 236 19.80 -3.70 -15.23
C MET A 236 18.35 -3.93 -14.79
N LEU A 237 17.66 -2.89 -14.30
CA LEU A 237 16.24 -2.95 -13.96
C LEU A 237 15.37 -3.21 -15.20
N ARG A 238 15.71 -2.63 -16.35
CA ARG A 238 15.03 -2.93 -17.62
C ARG A 238 15.27 -4.36 -18.09
N ALA A 239 16.49 -4.89 -17.97
CA ALA A 239 16.80 -6.27 -18.27
C ALA A 239 15.94 -7.24 -17.43
N ILE A 240 15.81 -7.00 -16.12
CA ILE A 240 14.94 -7.77 -15.21
C ILE A 240 13.47 -7.82 -15.71
N HIS A 241 12.97 -6.74 -16.29
CA HIS A 241 11.58 -6.66 -16.76
C HIS A 241 11.34 -7.17 -18.19
N THR A 242 12.38 -7.41 -18.99
CA THR A 242 12.23 -7.67 -20.44
C THR A 242 12.85 -8.96 -20.95
N SER A 243 13.74 -9.63 -20.23
CA SER A 243 14.42 -10.82 -20.72
C SER A 243 13.83 -12.12 -20.16
N ASP A 244 13.55 -13.09 -21.05
CA ASP A 244 13.34 -14.52 -20.71
C ASP A 244 14.62 -15.19 -20.15
N ASP A 245 15.72 -14.44 -20.03
CA ASP A 245 17.04 -14.91 -19.64
C ASP A 245 17.22 -14.78 -18.11
N THR A 246 16.90 -15.85 -17.39
CA THR A 246 16.89 -15.92 -15.92
C THR A 246 18.27 -15.71 -15.29
N PHE A 247 19.36 -15.82 -16.05
CA PHE A 247 20.73 -15.77 -15.52
C PHE A 247 21.11 -14.43 -14.88
N VAL A 248 20.73 -13.31 -15.51
CA VAL A 248 21.01 -11.97 -14.96
C VAL A 248 20.15 -11.72 -13.72
N TYR A 249 18.89 -12.15 -13.78
CA TYR A 249 17.95 -12.06 -12.68
C TYR A 249 18.44 -12.86 -11.46
N ASP A 250 18.79 -14.14 -11.63
CA ASP A 250 19.26 -15.03 -10.57
C ASP A 250 20.53 -14.49 -9.89
N LYS A 251 21.46 -13.92 -10.67
CA LYS A 251 22.65 -13.27 -10.12
C LYS A 251 22.31 -12.06 -9.26
N ILE A 252 21.35 -11.23 -9.68
CA ILE A 252 20.92 -10.05 -8.92
C ILE A 252 20.20 -10.48 -7.64
N VAL A 253 19.24 -11.41 -7.73
CA VAL A 253 18.51 -11.95 -6.58
C VAL A 253 19.49 -12.59 -5.58
N SER A 254 20.42 -13.42 -6.07
CA SER A 254 21.46 -14.02 -5.23
C SER A 254 22.36 -12.98 -4.59
N ALA A 255 22.74 -11.91 -5.31
CA ALA A 255 23.50 -10.81 -4.71
C ALA A 255 22.71 -10.08 -3.61
N VAL A 256 21.41 -9.82 -3.81
CA VAL A 256 20.54 -9.16 -2.81
C VAL A 256 20.45 -9.97 -1.51
N PHE A 257 20.32 -11.30 -1.61
CA PHE A 257 20.23 -12.17 -0.43
C PHE A 257 21.57 -12.51 0.22
N ASN A 258 22.69 -12.38 -0.51
CA ASN A 258 24.03 -12.67 0.00
C ASN A 258 24.73 -11.44 0.62
N VAL A 259 24.11 -10.26 0.61
CA VAL A 259 24.61 -9.11 1.38
C VAL A 259 24.36 -9.40 2.86
N GLU A 260 25.45 -9.60 3.61
CA GLU A 260 25.42 -9.53 5.07
C GLU A 260 24.99 -8.11 5.47
N MET A 261 23.70 -7.93 5.73
CA MET A 261 23.18 -6.66 6.24
C MET A 261 23.80 -6.43 7.62
N PRO A 262 24.53 -5.32 7.86
CA PRO A 262 25.02 -5.01 9.19
C PRO A 262 23.80 -4.89 10.11
N ASN A 263 23.76 -5.73 11.16
CA ASN A 263 22.68 -5.84 12.15
C ASN A 263 21.96 -4.50 12.35
N THR A 264 20.85 -4.32 11.64
CA THR A 264 19.91 -3.25 11.91
C THR A 264 19.35 -3.61 13.27
N LYS A 265 19.68 -2.82 14.30
CA LYS A 265 19.14 -3.00 15.64
C LYS A 265 17.62 -3.10 15.50
N GLY A 266 17.11 -4.32 15.65
CA GLY A 266 15.67 -4.59 15.69
C GLY A 266 15.12 -3.98 16.96
N HIS A 267 14.86 -2.69 16.93
CA HIS A 267 13.97 -2.06 17.88
C HIS A 267 12.57 -2.55 17.50
N ALA A 268 12.09 -3.59 18.18
CA ALA A 268 10.67 -3.89 18.25
C ALA A 268 9.98 -2.74 19.01
N GLU A 269 9.82 -1.60 18.36
CA GLU A 269 8.95 -0.52 18.84
C GLU A 269 7.51 -0.93 18.52
N ILE A 270 6.89 -1.62 19.47
CA ILE A 270 5.44 -1.52 19.63
C ILE A 270 5.22 -0.31 20.54
N ASP A 271 4.61 0.71 19.95
CA ASP A 271 4.22 2.00 20.49
C ASP A 271 3.84 1.95 21.99
N GLY A 272 4.72 2.50 22.86
CA GLY A 272 4.31 3.04 24.16
C GLY A 272 4.75 2.35 25.46
N ARG A 273 5.53 1.24 25.49
CA ARG A 273 6.17 0.77 26.74
C ARG A 273 7.60 0.27 26.50
N LEU A 274 8.57 0.96 27.11
CA LEU A 274 9.94 0.46 27.25
C LEU A 274 9.92 -0.86 28.02
N ILE A 275 10.23 -1.97 27.35
CA ILE A 275 10.71 -3.18 28.03
C ILE A 275 12.23 -3.11 28.01
N MET A 276 12.82 -2.56 29.08
CA MET A 276 14.20 -2.85 29.44
C MET A 276 14.20 -4.08 30.34
N SER A 277 14.66 -5.22 29.83
CA SER A 277 15.12 -6.33 30.65
C SER A 277 15.97 -7.26 29.80
N GLY A 278 17.22 -7.47 30.22
CA GLY A 278 18.12 -8.44 29.61
C GLY A 278 17.65 -9.86 29.90
N ASN A 279 17.39 -10.61 28.84
CA ASN A 279 17.60 -12.04 28.68
C ASN A 279 17.23 -12.38 27.23
N ASP A 280 18.05 -13.18 26.54
CA ASP A 280 17.85 -13.65 25.16
C ASP A 280 16.51 -14.40 25.00
N THR A 281 15.43 -13.64 24.86
CA THR A 281 14.07 -14.09 24.55
C THR A 281 13.60 -13.46 23.25
N SER A 282 14.53 -13.03 22.39
CA SER A 282 14.27 -12.30 21.14
C SER A 282 13.38 -13.04 20.12
N SER A 283 13.08 -14.32 20.35
CA SER A 283 12.23 -15.15 19.51
C SER A 283 10.81 -15.36 20.05
N ILE A 284 10.54 -15.00 21.32
CA ILE A 284 9.23 -15.15 21.95
C ILE A 284 8.53 -13.79 21.95
N LEU A 285 7.42 -13.71 21.22
CA LEU A 285 6.73 -12.44 20.96
C LEU A 285 5.86 -11.95 22.12
N PHE A 286 5.39 -12.85 22.99
CA PHE A 286 4.40 -12.54 24.02
C PHE A 286 4.75 -13.25 25.32
N SER A 287 4.40 -12.64 26.46
CA SER A 287 4.47 -13.30 27.76
C SER A 287 3.47 -14.44 27.87
N ASP A 288 3.66 -15.35 28.84
CA ASP A 288 2.75 -16.48 29.09
C ASP A 288 1.30 -16.02 29.28
N PHE A 289 1.10 -14.95 30.05
CA PHE A 289 -0.22 -14.34 30.29
C PHE A 289 -0.86 -13.77 29.01
N GLU A 290 -0.09 -13.13 28.15
CA GLU A 290 -0.59 -12.61 26.87
C GLU A 290 -0.96 -13.73 25.90
N THR A 291 -0.22 -14.84 25.94
CA THR A 291 -0.50 -16.03 25.13
C THR A 291 -1.82 -16.67 25.56
N ASP A 292 -2.04 -16.85 26.87
CA ASP A 292 -3.31 -17.39 27.41
C ASP A 292 -4.52 -16.51 27.05
N ASN A 293 -4.37 -15.19 27.14
CA ASN A 293 -5.44 -14.26 26.75
C ASN A 293 -5.74 -14.33 25.26
N ARG A 294 -4.70 -14.48 24.43
CA ARG A 294 -4.83 -14.64 22.99
C ARG A 294 -5.60 -15.90 22.64
N ASP A 295 -5.23 -17.02 23.25
CA ASP A 295 -5.93 -18.29 23.07
C ASP A 295 -7.39 -18.20 23.53
N ASN A 296 -7.65 -17.54 24.66
CA ASN A 296 -9.01 -17.31 25.13
C ASN A 296 -9.85 -16.50 24.12
N VAL A 297 -9.33 -15.38 23.60
CA VAL A 297 -10.05 -14.57 22.60
C VAL A 297 -10.34 -15.37 21.33
N VAL A 298 -9.36 -16.16 20.86
CA VAL A 298 -9.52 -17.02 19.68
C VAL A 298 -10.57 -18.11 19.93
N GLU A 299 -10.52 -18.78 21.08
CA GLU A 299 -11.48 -19.85 21.41
C GLU A 299 -12.91 -19.31 21.58
N VAL A 300 -13.08 -18.18 22.26
CA VAL A 300 -14.40 -17.51 22.36
C VAL A 300 -14.93 -17.16 20.97
N ALA A 301 -14.09 -16.59 20.10
CA ALA A 301 -14.49 -16.26 18.73
C ALA A 301 -14.91 -17.52 17.94
N LYS A 302 -14.12 -18.60 17.99
CA LYS A 302 -14.46 -19.90 17.35
C LYS A 302 -15.79 -20.45 17.88
N GLU A 303 -15.99 -20.41 19.19
CA GLU A 303 -17.19 -20.93 19.84
C GLU A 303 -18.44 -20.12 19.43
N VAL A 304 -18.34 -18.78 19.38
CA VAL A 304 -19.43 -17.95 18.86
C VAL A 304 -19.71 -18.25 17.39
N PHE A 305 -18.68 -18.33 16.53
CA PHE A 305 -18.87 -18.64 15.12
C PHE A 305 -19.53 -20.01 14.90
N ARG A 306 -19.14 -21.03 15.67
CA ARG A 306 -19.75 -22.37 15.64
C ARG A 306 -21.19 -22.36 16.15
N ARG A 307 -21.49 -21.56 17.17
CA ARG A 307 -22.87 -21.36 17.68
C ARG A 307 -23.80 -20.78 16.62
N HIS A 308 -23.29 -19.92 15.75
CA HIS A 308 -24.00 -19.40 14.57
C HIS A 308 -23.89 -20.32 13.34
N CYS A 309 -23.52 -21.58 13.56
CA CYS A 309 -23.46 -22.65 12.55
C CYS A 309 -22.53 -22.38 11.35
N ALA A 310 -21.50 -21.55 11.52
CA ALA A 310 -20.49 -21.37 10.49
C ALA A 310 -19.47 -22.51 10.49
N LYS A 311 -19.02 -22.90 9.29
CA LYS A 311 -17.94 -23.87 9.09
C LYS A 311 -16.60 -23.16 9.01
N HIS A 312 -15.57 -23.75 9.60
CA HIS A 312 -14.21 -23.25 9.42
C HIS A 312 -13.77 -23.48 7.96
N LEU A 313 -13.26 -22.43 7.30
CA LEU A 313 -12.70 -22.52 5.95
C LEU A 313 -11.34 -21.85 5.93
N GLU A 314 -10.31 -22.66 6.13
CA GLU A 314 -8.92 -22.25 6.08
C GLU A 314 -8.53 -21.77 4.68
N ILE A 315 -7.79 -20.66 4.63
CA ILE A 315 -7.32 -20.05 3.39
C ILE A 315 -5.79 -20.13 3.30
N ILE A 316 -5.27 -20.03 2.08
CA ILE A 316 -3.82 -19.93 1.85
C ILE A 316 -3.34 -18.51 2.15
N HIS A 317 -2.45 -18.37 3.13
CA HIS A 317 -1.90 -17.08 3.61
C HIS A 317 -0.80 -16.48 2.74
N MET A 318 -0.18 -17.27 1.86
CA MET A 318 0.90 -16.84 0.97
C MET A 318 0.57 -17.25 -0.47
N ARG A 319 0.53 -16.30 -1.40
CA ARG A 319 0.18 -16.59 -2.80
C ARG A 319 1.26 -16.15 -3.75
N MET A 320 1.50 -16.97 -4.76
CA MET A 320 2.38 -16.63 -5.87
C MET A 320 1.72 -15.56 -6.74
N LEU A 321 2.48 -14.54 -7.11
CA LEU A 321 2.01 -13.46 -7.98
C LEU A 321 2.01 -13.97 -9.44
N GLY A 322 0.96 -14.72 -9.83
CA GLY A 322 0.89 -15.38 -11.15
C GLY A 322 -0.50 -15.69 -11.71
N ASP A 323 -1.56 -15.74 -10.87
CA ASP A 323 -2.91 -16.09 -11.33
C ASP A 323 -3.94 -15.01 -10.96
N ASP A 324 -4.47 -14.33 -11.99
CA ASP A 324 -5.76 -13.63 -12.00
C ASP A 324 -6.12 -12.86 -10.70
N CYS A 325 -5.32 -11.85 -10.34
CA CYS A 325 -5.71 -10.91 -9.28
C CYS A 325 -6.17 -9.58 -9.88
N LEU A 326 -7.45 -9.27 -9.66
CA LEU A 326 -8.02 -7.93 -9.84
C LEU A 326 -7.28 -6.97 -8.91
N GLN A 327 -6.63 -5.97 -9.48
CA GLN A 327 -5.97 -4.84 -8.83
C GLN A 327 -4.93 -5.25 -7.75
N SER A 328 -3.66 -5.26 -8.13
CA SER A 328 -2.57 -5.30 -7.14
C SER A 328 -2.68 -4.06 -6.24
N ASP A 329 -3.09 -4.27 -4.99
CA ASP A 329 -3.10 -3.20 -3.99
C ASP A 329 -1.65 -2.76 -3.75
N ARG A 330 -1.41 -1.43 -3.82
CA ARG A 330 -0.09 -0.84 -3.53
C ARG A 330 0.35 -1.09 -2.09
N ASN A 331 -0.60 -1.42 -1.21
CA ASN A 331 -0.40 -1.64 0.21
C ASN A 331 -0.17 -3.11 0.61
N ALA A 332 -0.16 -4.04 -0.35
CA ALA A 332 0.13 -5.45 -0.09
C ALA A 332 1.62 -5.67 0.19
N VAL A 333 1.91 -6.64 1.08
CA VAL A 333 3.28 -7.04 1.41
C VAL A 333 3.72 -8.07 0.38
N LYS A 334 4.78 -7.72 -0.35
CA LYS A 334 5.37 -8.58 -1.37
C LYS A 334 6.76 -9.01 -0.92
N LEU A 335 7.01 -10.31 -0.95
CA LEU A 335 8.25 -10.95 -0.57
C LEU A 335 8.87 -11.59 -1.80
N LEU A 336 10.16 -11.37 -1.99
CA LEU A 336 10.93 -12.06 -3.03
C LEU A 336 11.47 -13.36 -2.44
N THR A 337 11.30 -14.48 -3.14
CA THR A 337 11.93 -15.75 -2.75
C THR A 337 13.37 -15.82 -3.25
N HIS A 338 14.15 -16.73 -2.67
CA HIS A 338 15.50 -17.03 -3.16
C HIS A 338 15.49 -17.58 -4.61
N GLY A 339 14.38 -18.19 -5.04
CA GLY A 339 14.17 -18.62 -6.43
C GLY A 339 13.77 -17.50 -7.37
N GLY A 340 13.64 -16.27 -6.86
CA GLY A 340 13.25 -15.11 -7.66
C GLY A 340 11.75 -14.99 -7.90
N ASP A 341 10.93 -15.81 -7.25
CA ASP A 341 9.47 -15.67 -7.31
C ASP A 341 8.98 -14.56 -6.38
N MET A 342 7.89 -13.89 -6.77
CA MET A 342 7.22 -12.91 -5.90
C MET A 342 6.04 -13.58 -5.18
N ILE A 343 6.07 -13.52 -3.85
CA ILE A 343 4.98 -13.97 -2.97
C ILE A 343 4.27 -12.75 -2.39
N GLU A 344 2.93 -12.77 -2.41
CA GLU A 344 2.10 -11.82 -1.70
C GLU A 344 1.57 -12.44 -0.41
N LEU A 345 1.79 -11.74 0.72
CA LEU A 345 1.17 -12.11 1.99
C LEU A 345 -0.30 -11.70 1.99
N CYS A 346 -1.15 -12.54 2.59
CA CYS A 346 -2.57 -12.30 2.66
C CYS A 346 -2.90 -11.02 3.45
N GLN A 347 -3.38 -10.01 2.71
CA GLN A 347 -3.82 -8.72 3.24
C GLN A 347 -5.28 -8.77 3.72
N GLU A 348 -6.08 -9.69 3.16
CA GLU A 348 -7.50 -9.85 3.43
C GLU A 348 -8.01 -11.29 3.19
N LEU A 349 -8.91 -11.75 4.06
CA LEU A 349 -9.40 -13.13 4.07
C LEU A 349 -10.64 -13.36 3.18
N ARG A 350 -11.30 -12.29 2.69
CA ARG A 350 -12.58 -12.34 1.95
C ARG A 350 -12.42 -12.65 0.46
N PHE A 351 -11.45 -12.06 -0.23
CA PHE A 351 -11.18 -12.35 -1.65
C PHE A 351 -10.92 -13.84 -1.97
N PRO A 352 -10.05 -14.58 -1.25
CA PRO A 352 -9.88 -16.02 -1.50
C PRO A 352 -11.18 -16.80 -1.26
N PHE A 353 -11.97 -16.40 -0.27
CA PHE A 353 -13.28 -17.00 -0.02
C PHE A 353 -14.23 -16.79 -1.19
N VAL A 354 -14.34 -15.57 -1.72
CA VAL A 354 -15.16 -15.29 -2.92
C VAL A 354 -14.73 -16.14 -4.10
N LYS A 355 -13.42 -16.24 -4.38
CA LYS A 355 -12.88 -17.11 -5.44
C LYS A 355 -13.30 -18.57 -5.23
N TRP A 356 -13.20 -19.07 -4.00
CA TRP A 356 -13.61 -20.43 -3.64
C TRP A 356 -15.11 -20.66 -3.82
N VAL A 357 -15.97 -19.71 -3.42
CA VAL A 357 -17.43 -19.78 -3.60
C VAL A 357 -17.80 -19.86 -5.08
N ILE A 358 -17.17 -19.02 -5.92
CA ILE A 358 -17.38 -19.01 -7.37
C ILE A 358 -16.93 -20.34 -7.97
N ALA A 359 -15.72 -20.79 -7.66
CA ALA A 359 -15.17 -22.05 -8.17
C ALA A 359 -16.02 -23.27 -7.80
N ASN A 360 -16.65 -23.26 -6.62
CA ASN A 360 -17.48 -24.36 -6.13
C ASN A 360 -18.99 -24.15 -6.34
N GLN A 361 -19.40 -23.07 -7.02
CA GLN A 361 -20.80 -22.72 -7.30
C GLN A 361 -21.71 -22.81 -6.06
N LYS A 362 -21.25 -22.31 -4.90
CA LYS A 362 -22.02 -22.39 -3.65
C LYS A 362 -23.12 -21.33 -3.63
N SER A 363 -24.40 -21.74 -3.54
CA SER A 363 -25.53 -20.79 -3.39
C SER A 363 -25.80 -20.39 -1.93
N PHE A 364 -25.56 -21.29 -0.98
CA PHE A 364 -25.75 -21.06 0.45
C PHE A 364 -24.55 -21.59 1.22
N PHE A 365 -23.89 -20.74 2.00
CA PHE A 365 -22.75 -21.14 2.82
C PHE A 365 -22.49 -20.14 3.95
N LYS A 366 -22.20 -20.65 5.15
CA LYS A 366 -21.73 -19.83 6.28
C LYS A 366 -20.33 -20.27 6.66
N ARG A 367 -19.39 -19.34 6.67
CA ARG A 367 -18.00 -19.62 7.01
C ARG A 367 -17.48 -18.76 8.14
N TYR A 368 -16.44 -19.24 8.80
CA TYR A 368 -15.57 -18.40 9.59
C TYR A 368 -14.10 -18.72 9.35
N GLU A 369 -13.25 -17.72 9.53
CA GLU A 369 -11.80 -17.84 9.42
C GLU A 369 -11.13 -16.92 10.44
N ILE A 370 -10.18 -17.45 11.22
CA ILE A 370 -9.40 -16.67 12.17
C ILE A 370 -7.93 -16.81 11.78
N SER A 371 -7.37 -15.72 11.27
CA SER A 371 -6.05 -15.72 10.66
C SER A 371 -5.38 -14.35 10.80
N TYR A 372 -4.06 -14.34 10.62
CA TYR A 372 -3.30 -13.10 10.57
C TYR A 372 -3.37 -12.47 9.18
N VAL A 373 -3.62 -11.16 9.16
CA VAL A 373 -3.49 -10.33 7.96
C VAL A 373 -2.27 -9.43 8.06
N TYR A 374 -1.63 -9.20 6.93
CA TYR A 374 -0.38 -8.44 6.84
C TYR A 374 -0.59 -7.13 6.07
N ARG A 375 -0.03 -6.04 6.61
CA ARG A 375 -0.08 -4.71 5.98
C ARG A 375 1.32 -4.16 5.82
N ARG A 376 1.54 -3.42 4.74
CA ARG A 376 2.83 -2.79 4.45
C ARG A 376 3.25 -1.86 5.60
N PRO A 377 4.51 -1.94 6.06
CA PRO A 377 5.02 -1.04 7.08
C PRO A 377 5.28 0.37 6.53
N ILE A 378 5.30 1.36 7.42
CA ILE A 378 5.78 2.70 7.11
C ILE A 378 7.28 2.74 7.42
N GLY A 379 8.11 2.99 6.41
CA GLY A 379 9.57 3.03 6.57
C GLY A 379 10.24 1.66 6.56
N HIS A 380 11.35 1.52 7.30
CA HIS A 380 12.19 0.32 7.36
C HIS A 380 11.87 -0.55 8.59
N SER A 381 10.65 -1.08 8.67
CA SER A 381 10.20 -1.96 9.75
C SER A 381 9.62 -3.27 9.19
N PRO A 382 9.51 -4.34 9.98
CA PRO A 382 8.83 -5.55 9.54
C PRO A 382 7.34 -5.30 9.25
N PRO A 383 6.69 -6.13 8.41
CA PRO A 383 5.26 -5.99 8.12
C PRO A 383 4.40 -5.98 9.38
N ASN A 384 3.41 -5.08 9.41
CA ASN A 384 2.43 -5.05 10.48
C ASN A 384 1.51 -6.26 10.37
N ARG A 385 1.32 -6.97 11.49
CA ARG A 385 0.52 -8.19 11.57
C ARG A 385 -0.67 -7.98 12.52
N TYR A 386 -1.88 -8.28 12.05
CA TYR A 386 -3.10 -8.14 12.83
C TYR A 386 -3.89 -9.46 12.82
N LEU A 387 -4.31 -9.92 13.99
CA LEU A 387 -5.23 -11.05 14.10
C LEU A 387 -6.67 -10.60 13.81
N GLN A 388 -7.29 -11.25 12.83
CA GLN A 388 -8.62 -10.95 12.33
C GLN A 388 -9.49 -12.21 12.36
N GLY A 389 -10.74 -12.05 12.78
CA GLY A 389 -11.77 -13.09 12.73
C GLY A 389 -12.86 -12.70 11.74
N ASP A 390 -12.91 -13.36 10.59
CA ASP A 390 -13.92 -13.15 9.55
C ASP A 390 -15.06 -14.16 9.68
N PHE A 391 -16.29 -13.68 9.50
CA PHE A 391 -17.49 -14.49 9.38
C PHE A 391 -18.31 -14.00 8.19
N ASP A 392 -18.68 -14.91 7.29
CA ASP A 392 -19.38 -14.55 6.06
C ASP A 392 -20.55 -15.50 5.79
N ILE A 393 -21.64 -14.94 5.29
CA ILE A 393 -22.85 -15.63 4.85
C ILE A 393 -23.03 -15.39 3.36
N VAL A 394 -23.15 -16.47 2.59
CA VAL A 394 -23.52 -16.48 1.18
C VAL A 394 -24.95 -16.98 1.05
N GLY A 395 -25.76 -16.27 0.27
CA GLY A 395 -27.19 -16.52 0.07
C GLY A 395 -28.04 -16.06 1.26
N GLY A 396 -29.36 -16.16 1.10
CA GLY A 396 -30.36 -15.79 2.13
C GLY A 396 -30.99 -14.42 1.92
N GLU A 397 -31.98 -14.09 2.75
CA GLU A 397 -32.65 -12.78 2.71
C GLU A 397 -31.74 -11.67 3.24
N THR A 398 -31.81 -10.50 2.58
CA THR A 398 -30.91 -9.36 2.78
C THR A 398 -30.85 -8.91 4.24
N ALA A 399 -31.95 -8.40 4.79
CA ALA A 399 -31.96 -7.83 6.14
C ALA A 399 -31.71 -8.88 7.25
N LEU A 400 -32.09 -10.14 7.04
CA LEU A 400 -31.90 -11.21 8.04
C LEU A 400 -30.43 -11.60 8.17
N THR A 401 -29.76 -11.84 7.04
CA THR A 401 -28.33 -12.20 7.01
C THR A 401 -27.46 -11.05 7.51
N GLU A 402 -27.85 -9.82 7.20
CA GLU A 402 -27.24 -8.60 7.70
C GLU A 402 -27.39 -8.41 9.21
N ALA A 403 -28.57 -8.69 9.76
CA ALA A 403 -28.75 -8.70 11.21
C ALA A 403 -27.82 -9.73 11.85
N GLU A 404 -27.79 -10.96 11.30
CA GLU A 404 -27.03 -12.08 11.87
C GLU A 404 -25.54 -11.77 12.00
N ILE A 405 -24.90 -11.18 10.98
CA ILE A 405 -23.48 -10.83 11.07
C ILE A 405 -23.18 -9.75 12.11
N ILE A 406 -24.10 -8.80 12.34
CA ILE A 406 -23.96 -7.78 13.39
C ILE A 406 -24.10 -8.46 14.76
N LYS A 407 -25.04 -9.40 14.88
CA LYS A 407 -25.25 -10.19 16.10
C LYS A 407 -24.03 -11.05 16.44
N VAL A 408 -23.44 -11.73 15.45
CA VAL A 408 -22.20 -12.50 15.62
C VAL A 408 -21.08 -11.62 16.16
N SER A 409 -20.85 -10.46 15.54
CA SER A 409 -19.84 -9.51 16.01
C SER A 409 -20.09 -9.07 17.45
N MET A 410 -21.34 -8.77 17.79
CA MET A 410 -21.71 -8.33 19.13
C MET A 410 -21.63 -9.46 20.16
N ASP A 411 -21.93 -10.70 19.80
CA ASP A 411 -21.78 -11.86 20.70
C ASP A 411 -20.33 -12.11 21.09
N ILE A 412 -19.37 -11.84 20.19
CA ILE A 412 -17.94 -11.90 20.50
C ILE A 412 -17.56 -10.71 21.40
N ILE A 413 -17.92 -9.49 21.00
CA ILE A 413 -17.52 -8.27 21.71
C ILE A 413 -18.10 -8.22 23.12
N THR A 414 -19.36 -8.64 23.31
CA THR A 414 -20.03 -8.61 24.62
C THR A 414 -19.53 -9.65 25.60
N HIS A 415 -18.72 -10.61 25.14
CA HIS A 415 -18.00 -11.52 26.03
C HIS A 415 -16.87 -10.81 26.80
N PHE A 416 -16.25 -9.81 26.18
CA PHE A 416 -15.09 -9.09 26.73
C PHE A 416 -15.46 -7.70 27.27
N PHE A 417 -16.44 -7.05 26.66
CA PHE A 417 -16.85 -5.69 27.00
C PHE A 417 -18.33 -5.62 27.33
N ARG A 418 -18.73 -4.60 28.09
CA ARG A 418 -20.16 -4.38 28.36
C ARG A 418 -20.84 -3.90 27.08
N ALA A 419 -22.03 -4.43 26.79
CA ALA A 419 -22.80 -4.00 25.61
C ALA A 419 -23.05 -2.48 25.58
N GLU A 420 -23.14 -1.85 26.75
CA GLU A 420 -23.39 -0.42 26.90
C GLU A 420 -22.18 0.47 26.58
N THR A 421 -20.98 -0.06 26.38
CA THR A 421 -19.81 0.73 25.94
C THR A 421 -19.62 0.70 24.43
N CYS A 422 -20.38 -0.13 23.72
CA CYS A 422 -20.23 -0.33 22.29
C CYS A 422 -21.24 0.51 21.51
N ASP A 423 -20.77 1.28 20.53
CA ASP A 423 -21.61 2.05 19.62
C ASP A 423 -21.61 1.37 18.24
N ILE A 424 -22.80 1.11 17.68
CA ILE A 424 -22.97 0.49 16.35
C ILE A 424 -23.37 1.59 15.38
N HIS A 425 -22.54 1.83 14.37
CA HIS A 425 -22.80 2.80 13.31
C HIS A 425 -23.21 2.05 12.04
N LEU A 426 -24.39 2.38 11.51
CA LEU A 426 -24.96 1.78 10.30
C LEU A 426 -25.05 2.81 9.18
N ASN A 427 -24.82 2.39 7.95
CA ASN A 427 -25.15 3.16 6.76
C ASN A 427 -25.42 2.21 5.56
N HIS A 428 -25.95 2.77 4.47
CA HIS A 428 -26.26 2.04 3.25
C HIS A 428 -25.74 2.81 2.04
N GLY A 429 -25.13 2.14 1.05
CA GLY A 429 -24.48 2.83 -0.06
C GLY A 429 -25.44 3.64 -0.95
N ASP A 430 -26.64 3.12 -1.24
CA ASP A 430 -27.66 3.90 -1.96
C ASP A 430 -28.10 5.16 -1.19
N LEU A 431 -28.14 5.10 0.15
CA LEU A 431 -28.46 6.28 0.97
C LEU A 431 -27.31 7.28 0.97
N LEU A 432 -26.07 6.79 1.04
CA LEU A 432 -24.86 7.61 0.95
C LEU A 432 -24.79 8.34 -0.40
N GLU A 433 -25.09 7.64 -1.49
CA GLU A 433 -25.12 8.17 -2.85
C GLU A 433 -26.23 9.22 -3.04
N ALA A 434 -27.43 8.93 -2.54
CA ALA A 434 -28.53 9.89 -2.51
C ALA A 434 -28.16 11.14 -1.69
N MET A 435 -27.46 10.97 -0.57
CA MET A 435 -27.01 12.07 0.28
C MET A 435 -25.94 12.93 -0.39
N TRP A 436 -24.95 12.33 -1.07
CA TRP A 436 -23.96 13.05 -1.89
C TRP A 436 -24.61 13.88 -2.98
N THR A 437 -25.59 13.31 -3.65
CA THR A 437 -26.35 14.01 -4.69
C THR A 437 -27.16 15.17 -4.10
N TRP A 438 -27.84 14.97 -2.97
CA TRP A 438 -28.62 16.01 -2.28
C TRP A 438 -27.76 17.19 -1.79
N ILE A 439 -26.56 16.88 -1.26
CA ILE A 439 -25.59 17.88 -0.82
C ILE A 439 -25.04 18.65 -2.04
N GLY A 440 -24.81 17.96 -3.16
CA GLY A 440 -24.21 18.51 -4.38
C GLY A 440 -22.72 18.21 -4.50
N ILE A 441 -22.26 17.06 -3.98
CA ILE A 441 -20.86 16.62 -4.11
C ILE A 441 -20.69 15.91 -5.45
N LYS A 442 -19.75 16.40 -6.26
CA LYS A 442 -19.47 15.83 -7.57
C LYS A 442 -18.82 14.45 -7.44
N PRO A 443 -19.06 13.51 -8.38
CA PRO A 443 -18.48 12.17 -8.34
C PRO A 443 -16.94 12.15 -8.24
N GLU A 444 -16.26 13.10 -8.89
CA GLU A 444 -14.80 13.26 -8.87
C GLU A 444 -14.23 13.54 -7.48
N ASP A 445 -15.00 14.20 -6.61
CA ASP A 445 -14.55 14.61 -5.27
C ASP A 445 -14.92 13.57 -4.19
N ARG A 446 -15.84 12.64 -4.48
CA ARG A 446 -16.45 11.76 -3.46
C ARG A 446 -15.46 10.87 -2.72
N ILE A 447 -14.45 10.34 -3.41
CA ILE A 447 -13.43 9.47 -2.79
C ILE A 447 -12.66 10.26 -1.73
N LYS A 448 -12.16 11.44 -2.09
CA LYS A 448 -11.41 12.31 -1.16
C LYS A 448 -12.29 12.83 -0.03
N VAL A 449 -13.55 13.17 -0.33
CA VAL A 449 -14.52 13.56 0.71
C VAL A 449 -14.74 12.41 1.69
N ALA A 450 -14.92 11.18 1.19
CA ALA A 450 -15.05 9.98 2.03
C ALA A 450 -13.82 9.78 2.91
N GLU A 451 -12.61 9.87 2.36
CA GLU A 451 -11.36 9.77 3.14
C GLU A 451 -11.32 10.77 4.29
N LEU A 452 -11.64 12.05 4.03
CA LEU A 452 -11.63 13.09 5.07
C LEU A 452 -12.76 12.91 6.10
N LEU A 453 -13.93 12.40 5.69
CA LEU A 453 -15.06 12.14 6.59
C LEU A 453 -14.89 10.86 7.42
N SER A 454 -14.07 9.90 6.98
CA SER A 454 -13.81 8.65 7.70
C SER A 454 -13.29 8.90 9.12
N VAL A 455 -12.54 9.99 9.31
CA VAL A 455 -12.01 10.46 10.59
C VAL A 455 -13.12 10.81 11.60
N LEU A 456 -14.32 11.16 11.13
CA LEU A 456 -15.47 11.42 11.98
C LEU A 456 -16.23 10.15 12.36
N GLY A 457 -15.98 9.03 11.68
CA GLY A 457 -16.65 7.75 11.88
C GLY A 457 -16.40 7.15 13.27
N SER A 458 -15.20 7.35 13.83
CA SER A 458 -14.84 6.89 15.18
C SER A 458 -15.54 7.64 16.31
N LEU A 459 -16.19 8.76 16.00
CA LEU A 459 -16.83 9.62 16.96
C LEU A 459 -18.35 9.42 16.95
N ARG A 460 -18.93 9.28 18.14
CA ARG A 460 -20.37 9.14 18.30
C ARG A 460 -21.12 10.29 17.62
N PRO A 461 -22.17 10.01 16.83
CA PRO A 461 -23.02 11.05 16.27
C PRO A 461 -23.56 12.00 17.35
N GLN A 462 -23.59 13.30 17.04
CA GLN A 462 -23.98 14.40 17.95
C GLN A 462 -23.07 14.70 19.14
N SER A 463 -21.95 13.99 19.33
CA SER A 463 -21.02 14.28 20.43
C SER A 463 -20.33 15.65 20.29
N SER A 464 -19.88 16.22 21.41
CA SER A 464 -19.10 17.46 21.43
C SER A 464 -17.78 17.32 20.68
N GLU A 465 -17.18 16.13 20.74
CA GLU A 465 -15.91 15.77 20.13
C GLU A 465 -16.05 15.74 18.61
N ARG A 466 -17.14 15.14 18.11
CA ARG A 466 -17.45 15.13 16.67
C ARG A 466 -17.66 16.54 16.13
N LYS A 467 -18.35 17.40 16.88
CA LYS A 467 -18.53 18.82 16.51
C LYS A 467 -17.21 19.58 16.45
N ARG A 468 -16.26 19.27 17.35
CA ARG A 468 -14.91 19.85 17.35
C ARG A 468 -14.09 19.37 16.16
N LYS A 469 -14.05 18.05 15.92
CA LYS A 469 -13.31 17.44 14.80
C LYS A 469 -13.87 17.88 13.45
N TRP A 470 -15.18 18.09 13.35
CA TRP A 470 -15.82 18.68 12.16
C TRP A 470 -15.23 20.03 11.75
N VAL A 471 -14.84 20.89 12.70
CA VAL A 471 -14.23 22.19 12.37
C VAL A 471 -12.92 22.00 11.62
N GLU A 472 -12.12 21.02 12.04
CA GLU A 472 -10.86 20.67 11.38
C GLU A 472 -11.10 20.03 10.01
N THR A 473 -11.96 19.01 9.93
CA THR A 473 -12.31 18.36 8.66
C THR A 473 -12.92 19.35 7.66
N ARG A 474 -13.75 20.29 8.12
CA ARG A 474 -14.31 21.35 7.27
C ARG A 474 -13.22 22.24 6.67
N ARG A 475 -12.18 22.57 7.43
CA ARG A 475 -11.03 23.35 6.95
C ARG A 475 -10.27 22.60 5.88
N GLN A 476 -10.01 21.30 6.08
CA GLN A 476 -9.34 20.43 5.11
C GLN A 476 -10.15 20.29 3.81
N LEU A 477 -11.46 20.00 3.91
CA LEU A 477 -12.37 19.94 2.77
C LEU A 477 -12.38 21.23 1.93
N ARG A 478 -12.21 22.38 2.58
CA ARG A 478 -12.11 23.67 1.88
C ARG A 478 -10.75 23.88 1.22
N GLN A 479 -9.66 23.51 1.90
CA GLN A 479 -8.30 23.75 1.42
C GLN A 479 -7.88 22.80 0.30
N GLU A 480 -8.23 21.52 0.40
CA GLU A 480 -7.76 20.49 -0.54
C GLU A 480 -8.67 20.33 -1.76
N LEU A 481 -9.99 20.50 -1.57
CA LEU A 481 -11.00 20.25 -2.59
C LEU A 481 -11.69 21.53 -3.11
N ASN A 482 -11.40 22.70 -2.53
CA ASN A 482 -12.04 23.96 -2.88
C ASN A 482 -13.59 23.90 -2.89
N LEU A 483 -14.18 23.10 -1.98
CA LEU A 483 -15.64 22.97 -1.90
C LEU A 483 -16.29 24.30 -1.50
N ALA A 484 -17.41 24.62 -2.16
CA ALA A 484 -18.18 25.83 -1.88
C ALA A 484 -18.74 25.82 -0.45
N GLU A 485 -18.80 27.00 0.19
CA GLU A 485 -19.31 27.15 1.56
C GLU A 485 -20.75 26.62 1.71
N THR A 486 -21.56 26.72 0.65
CA THR A 486 -22.92 26.17 0.60
C THR A 486 -22.95 24.65 0.73
N VAL A 487 -22.01 23.94 0.10
CA VAL A 487 -21.84 22.49 0.19
C VAL A 487 -21.41 22.09 1.59
N LEU A 488 -20.44 22.80 2.18
CA LEU A 488 -19.97 22.56 3.54
C LEU A 488 -21.07 22.82 4.60
N ASN A 489 -21.90 23.84 4.41
CA ASN A 489 -23.07 24.09 5.26
C ASN A 489 -24.11 22.99 5.18
N LYS A 490 -24.37 22.46 3.98
CA LYS A 490 -25.25 21.30 3.79
C LYS A 490 -24.69 20.06 4.47
N LEU A 491 -23.40 19.75 4.32
CA LEU A 491 -22.73 18.63 5.02
C LEU A 491 -22.91 18.73 6.54
N GLN A 492 -22.67 19.90 7.12
CA GLN A 492 -22.88 20.13 8.55
C GLN A 492 -24.34 19.92 8.96
N THR A 493 -25.28 20.43 8.15
CA THR A 493 -26.72 20.27 8.38
C THR A 493 -27.11 18.79 8.36
N VAL A 494 -26.56 18.01 7.43
CA VAL A 494 -26.81 16.58 7.33
C VAL A 494 -26.28 15.86 8.57
N GLY A 495 -25.03 16.14 8.97
CA GLY A 495 -24.43 15.59 10.17
C GLY A 495 -25.25 15.87 11.44
N LEU A 496 -25.78 17.09 11.58
CA LEU A 496 -26.58 17.48 12.74
C LEU A 496 -28.02 16.92 12.72
N ARG A 497 -28.63 16.78 11.54
CA ARG A 497 -30.05 16.39 11.43
C ARG A 497 -30.27 14.89 11.33
N PHE A 498 -29.42 14.21 10.57
CA PHE A 498 -29.65 12.84 10.14
C PHE A 498 -28.73 11.82 10.80
N CYS A 499 -27.51 12.21 11.21
CA CYS A 499 -26.62 11.31 11.97
C CYS A 499 -27.06 11.27 13.43
N VAL A 500 -28.00 10.37 13.75
CA VAL A 500 -28.63 10.22 15.07
C VAL A 500 -28.96 8.76 15.37
N VAL A 501 -29.54 8.49 16.55
CA VAL A 501 -30.05 7.16 16.92
C VAL A 501 -31.03 6.67 15.85
N ALA A 502 -30.92 5.38 15.53
CA ALA A 502 -31.58 4.75 14.38
C ALA A 502 -33.11 5.02 14.31
N ASP A 503 -33.80 5.01 15.45
CA ASP A 503 -35.25 5.25 15.55
C ASP A 503 -35.68 6.63 15.05
N LEU A 504 -34.82 7.63 15.23
CA LEU A 504 -35.09 8.99 14.80
C LEU A 504 -34.57 9.24 13.37
N ALA A 505 -33.54 8.52 12.94
CA ALA A 505 -32.89 8.74 11.66
C ALA A 505 -33.79 8.33 10.48
N ILE A 506 -34.35 7.12 10.50
CA ILE A 506 -35.12 6.58 9.37
C ILE A 506 -36.34 7.45 9.01
N PRO A 507 -37.20 7.88 9.97
CA PRO A 507 -38.33 8.76 9.64
C PRO A 507 -37.89 10.12 9.09
N ARG A 508 -36.78 10.68 9.61
CA ARG A 508 -36.23 11.96 9.13
C ARG A 508 -35.72 11.85 7.70
N LEU A 509 -35.06 10.74 7.36
CA LEU A 509 -34.54 10.48 6.01
C LEU A 509 -35.66 10.28 5.00
N ARG A 510 -36.71 9.52 5.35
CA ARG A 510 -37.92 9.36 4.53
C ARG A 510 -38.59 10.69 4.17
N GLY A 511 -38.56 11.66 5.07
CA GLY A 511 -39.14 12.99 4.84
C GLY A 511 -38.23 13.97 4.09
N ALA A 512 -36.95 13.65 3.88
CA ALA A 512 -35.96 14.59 3.33
C ALA A 512 -35.37 14.17 1.98
N LEU A 513 -35.15 12.87 1.78
CA LEU A 513 -34.57 12.33 0.55
C LEU A 513 -35.64 12.12 -0.53
N PRO A 514 -35.25 12.15 -1.82
CA PRO A 514 -36.16 11.84 -2.92
C PRO A 514 -36.74 10.43 -2.79
N ALA A 515 -37.95 10.23 -3.32
CA ALA A 515 -38.65 8.95 -3.34
C ALA A 515 -38.28 8.13 -4.59
N ASP A 516 -37.00 8.05 -4.93
CA ASP A 516 -36.52 7.12 -5.95
C ASP A 516 -36.57 5.68 -5.45
N GLU A 517 -36.68 4.74 -6.38
CA GLU A 517 -36.84 3.31 -6.07
C GLU A 517 -35.68 2.77 -5.22
N SER A 518 -34.45 3.15 -5.54
CA SER A 518 -33.23 2.77 -4.80
C SER A 518 -33.24 3.30 -3.36
N THR A 519 -33.46 4.60 -3.15
CA THR A 519 -33.53 5.18 -1.81
C THR A 519 -34.66 4.58 -0.98
N HIS A 520 -35.84 4.38 -1.57
CA HIS A 520 -36.97 3.78 -0.87
C HIS A 520 -36.69 2.33 -0.46
N LYS A 521 -36.06 1.54 -1.36
CA LYS A 521 -35.62 0.18 -1.07
C LYS A 521 -34.62 0.16 0.10
N ALA A 522 -33.58 0.98 0.04
CA ALA A 522 -32.56 1.06 1.09
C ALA A 522 -33.15 1.49 2.46
N LEU A 523 -34.10 2.44 2.47
CA LEU A 523 -34.79 2.86 3.70
C LEU A 523 -35.72 1.77 4.27
N ASN A 524 -36.22 0.85 3.45
CA ASN A 524 -36.99 -0.31 3.91
C ASN A 524 -36.07 -1.38 4.46
N GLU A 525 -35.01 -1.75 3.74
CA GLU A 525 -34.01 -2.72 4.19
C GLU A 525 -33.38 -2.30 5.54
N MET A 526 -33.01 -1.02 5.69
CA MET A 526 -32.52 -0.48 6.95
C MET A 526 -33.58 -0.53 8.07
N SER A 527 -34.85 -0.27 7.75
CA SER A 527 -35.94 -0.33 8.74
C SER A 527 -36.19 -1.76 9.21
N GLU A 528 -36.14 -2.74 8.31
CA GLU A 528 -36.28 -4.17 8.62
C GLU A 528 -35.11 -4.66 9.47
N LEU A 529 -33.88 -4.31 9.08
CA LEU A 529 -32.66 -4.61 9.84
C LEU A 529 -32.75 -4.10 11.28
N ILE A 530 -33.12 -2.83 11.46
CA ILE A 530 -33.28 -2.21 12.78
C ILE A 530 -34.32 -2.98 13.61
N ASN A 531 -35.43 -3.42 13.00
CA ASN A 531 -36.44 -4.21 13.69
C ASN A 531 -35.91 -5.59 14.12
N TYR A 532 -35.14 -6.27 13.28
CA TYR A 532 -34.53 -7.56 13.63
C TYR A 532 -33.50 -7.43 14.75
N LEU A 533 -32.66 -6.39 14.72
CA LEU A 533 -31.70 -6.12 15.79
C LEU A 533 -32.40 -5.80 17.13
N LYS A 534 -33.55 -5.11 17.09
CA LYS A 534 -34.38 -4.88 18.29
C LYS A 534 -34.95 -6.18 18.85
N LEU A 535 -35.42 -7.10 17.99
CA LEU A 535 -35.89 -8.42 18.45
C LEU A 535 -34.80 -9.19 19.20
N TRP A 536 -33.53 -8.97 18.85
CA TRP A 536 -32.36 -9.53 19.56
C TRP A 536 -31.84 -8.66 20.70
N LYS A 537 -32.64 -7.67 21.14
CA LYS A 537 -32.36 -6.77 22.28
C LYS A 537 -31.10 -5.90 22.09
N MET A 538 -30.77 -5.57 20.85
CA MET A 538 -29.65 -4.67 20.49
C MET A 538 -30.14 -3.22 20.31
N GLU A 539 -31.01 -2.75 21.21
CA GLU A 539 -31.72 -1.47 21.05
C GLU A 539 -30.87 -0.27 21.47
N LYS A 540 -29.96 -0.49 22.43
CA LYS A 540 -29.14 0.58 23.00
C LYS A 540 -27.95 0.86 22.08
N ARG A 541 -27.74 2.15 21.75
CA ARG A 541 -26.54 2.68 21.05
C ARG A 541 -26.34 2.25 19.60
N MET A 542 -27.45 2.11 18.86
CA MET A 542 -27.42 1.99 17.40
C MET A 542 -27.68 3.35 16.75
N TYR A 543 -26.76 3.76 15.87
CA TYR A 543 -26.82 5.03 15.17
C TYR A 543 -26.82 4.79 13.66
N VAL A 544 -27.57 5.62 12.94
CA VAL A 544 -27.47 5.70 11.48
C VAL A 544 -26.61 6.91 11.17
N ASP A 545 -25.44 6.67 10.56
CA ASP A 545 -24.50 7.71 10.18
C ASP A 545 -24.42 7.82 8.65
N VAL A 546 -25.28 8.66 8.08
CA VAL A 546 -25.42 8.82 6.62
C VAL A 546 -24.21 9.44 5.93
N LEU A 547 -23.24 9.97 6.70
CA LEU A 547 -21.99 10.52 6.19
C LEU A 547 -20.82 9.53 6.32
N MET A 548 -21.03 8.40 7.00
CA MET A 548 -20.01 7.37 7.17
C MET A 548 -19.76 6.68 5.83
N PRO A 549 -18.54 6.76 5.27
CA PRO A 549 -18.19 6.00 4.07
C PRO A 549 -17.93 4.52 4.42
N PRO A 550 -18.03 3.61 3.45
CA PRO A 550 -17.59 2.23 3.66
C PRO A 550 -16.07 2.18 3.86
N THR A 551 -15.61 1.44 4.88
CA THR A 551 -14.17 1.23 5.12
C THR A 551 -13.50 0.50 3.97
N GLU A 552 -14.21 -0.51 3.45
CA GLU A 552 -13.75 -1.34 2.36
C GLU A 552 -14.56 -1.00 1.11
N SER A 553 -13.87 -0.75 0.00
CA SER A 553 -14.47 -0.23 -1.24
C SER A 553 -15.50 -1.17 -1.88
N TYR A 554 -15.47 -2.45 -1.50
CA TYR A 554 -16.39 -3.48 -1.94
C TYR A 554 -17.69 -3.52 -1.13
N HIS A 555 -17.85 -2.76 -0.05
CA HIS A 555 -19.18 -2.65 0.56
C HIS A 555 -20.04 -1.63 -0.20
N ARG A 556 -21.16 -2.08 -0.77
CA ARG A 556 -22.07 -1.22 -1.58
C ARG A 556 -23.49 -1.09 -1.04
N ASN A 557 -24.04 -2.08 -0.35
CA ASN A 557 -25.39 -1.97 0.24
C ASN A 557 -25.25 -1.60 1.71
N LEU A 558 -25.73 -2.42 2.65
CA LEU A 558 -25.44 -2.24 4.06
C LEU A 558 -23.94 -2.30 4.33
N PHE A 559 -23.46 -1.38 5.16
CA PHE A 559 -22.19 -1.51 5.86
C PHE A 559 -22.28 -0.89 7.25
N TYR A 560 -21.46 -1.43 8.15
CA TYR A 560 -21.47 -1.03 9.54
C TYR A 560 -20.07 -1.07 10.16
N GLN A 561 -19.94 -0.34 11.26
CA GLN A 561 -18.75 -0.26 12.08
C GLN A 561 -19.17 -0.36 13.55
N ILE A 562 -18.42 -1.09 14.36
CA ILE A 562 -18.64 -1.20 15.82
C ILE A 562 -17.45 -0.59 16.54
N TYR A 563 -17.73 0.39 17.40
CA TYR A 563 -16.73 1.12 18.17
C TYR A 563 -16.87 0.86 19.67
N LEU A 564 -15.74 0.63 20.34
CA LEU A 564 -15.64 0.66 21.79
C LEU A 564 -15.39 2.09 22.25
N GLN A 565 -16.26 2.60 23.12
CA GLN A 565 -16.10 3.91 23.74
C GLN A 565 -15.32 3.73 25.03
N ASP A 566 -14.06 4.15 25.00
CA ASP A 566 -13.19 4.14 26.15
C ASP A 566 -13.24 5.50 26.87
N ASN A 567 -13.82 5.51 28.07
CA ASN A 567 -13.88 6.71 28.90
C ASN A 567 -12.52 7.09 29.48
N ASP A 568 -11.55 6.17 29.50
CA ASP A 568 -10.23 6.36 30.12
C ASP A 568 -9.15 6.80 29.11
N SER A 569 -9.47 6.80 27.81
CA SER A 569 -8.53 7.24 26.76
C SER A 569 -8.40 8.78 26.70
N PRO A 570 -7.17 9.33 26.54
CA PRO A 570 -6.95 10.78 26.47
C PRO A 570 -7.52 11.43 25.19
N SER A 571 -7.76 10.64 24.13
CA SER A 571 -8.30 11.12 22.85
C SER A 571 -9.83 11.12 22.80
N MET A 572 -10.53 10.38 23.68
CA MET A 572 -12.00 10.17 23.62
C MET A 572 -12.50 9.68 22.23
N GLU A 573 -11.61 9.14 21.40
CA GLU A 573 -11.93 8.56 20.11
C GLU A 573 -12.31 7.08 20.30
N GLY A 574 -13.37 6.63 19.64
CA GLY A 574 -13.82 5.24 19.74
C GLY A 574 -12.84 4.29 19.06
N THR A 575 -12.50 3.19 19.74
CA THR A 575 -11.65 2.13 19.18
C THR A 575 -12.48 1.22 18.26
N LEU A 576 -12.07 1.06 17.01
CA LEU A 576 -12.77 0.20 16.04
C LEU A 576 -12.56 -1.29 16.38
N LEU A 577 -13.65 -2.01 16.64
CA LEU A 577 -13.62 -3.43 17.00
C LEU A 577 -14.08 -4.36 15.87
N ALA A 578 -15.03 -3.94 15.04
CA ALA A 578 -15.53 -4.74 13.92
C ALA A 578 -16.00 -3.86 12.77
N ILE A 579 -15.83 -4.37 11.55
CA ILE A 579 -16.40 -3.81 10.33
C ILE A 579 -17.16 -4.91 9.61
N GLY A 580 -18.22 -4.54 8.89
CA GLY A 580 -18.92 -5.51 8.06
C GLY A 580 -19.82 -4.84 7.05
N GLY A 581 -20.37 -5.66 6.16
CA GLY A 581 -21.26 -5.18 5.13
C GLY A 581 -21.51 -6.20 4.04
N ARG A 582 -22.35 -5.79 3.10
CA ARG A 582 -22.77 -6.59 1.95
C ARG A 582 -21.89 -6.31 0.74
N TYR A 583 -21.46 -7.37 0.06
CA TYR A 583 -20.47 -7.31 -1.01
C TYR A 583 -20.85 -8.15 -2.24
N ASP A 584 -22.14 -8.21 -2.56
CA ASP A 584 -22.73 -8.95 -3.71
C ASP A 584 -21.96 -8.74 -5.03
N HIS A 585 -21.49 -7.53 -5.28
CA HIS A 585 -20.78 -7.17 -6.50
C HIS A 585 -19.44 -7.90 -6.72
N LEU A 586 -18.83 -8.50 -5.68
CA LEU A 586 -17.62 -9.31 -5.84
C LEU A 586 -17.88 -10.60 -6.64
N PHE A 587 -19.15 -11.01 -6.77
CA PHE A 587 -19.54 -12.20 -7.53
C PHE A 587 -19.92 -11.93 -9.00
N HIS A 588 -20.05 -10.65 -9.41
CA HIS A 588 -20.66 -10.19 -10.69
C HIS A 588 -20.03 -10.71 -12.01
N LYS A 589 -19.06 -11.62 -11.98
CA LYS A 589 -18.60 -12.34 -13.18
C LYS A 589 -19.51 -13.52 -13.59
N THR A 590 -20.60 -13.81 -12.87
CA THR A 590 -21.51 -14.92 -13.19
C THR A 590 -22.99 -14.51 -13.14
N MET A 591 -23.78 -14.94 -14.13
CA MET A 591 -25.19 -14.50 -14.35
C MET A 591 -26.19 -14.89 -13.23
N ASN A 592 -25.81 -15.78 -12.30
CA ASN A 592 -26.63 -16.27 -11.18
C ASN A 592 -25.88 -16.23 -9.84
N SER A 593 -25.18 -15.13 -9.56
CA SER A 593 -24.41 -15.02 -8.32
C SER A 593 -25.30 -14.88 -7.08
N PRO A 594 -25.06 -15.65 -6.01
CA PRO A 594 -25.70 -15.42 -4.72
C PRO A 594 -25.20 -14.09 -4.13
N GLY A 595 -26.06 -13.39 -3.39
CA GLY A 595 -25.63 -12.28 -2.54
C GLY A 595 -24.76 -12.78 -1.39
N ALA A 596 -23.92 -11.91 -0.82
CA ALA A 596 -23.14 -12.24 0.36
C ALA A 596 -22.91 -11.03 1.26
N VAL A 597 -22.82 -11.35 2.54
CA VAL A 597 -22.62 -10.37 3.61
C VAL A 597 -21.66 -10.95 4.63
N GLY A 598 -20.85 -10.10 5.26
CA GLY A 598 -19.82 -10.57 6.17
C GLY A 598 -19.35 -9.52 7.15
N THR A 599 -18.67 -10.00 8.17
CA THR A 599 -18.04 -9.21 9.22
C THR A 599 -16.59 -9.62 9.42
N SER A 600 -15.79 -8.64 9.81
CA SER A 600 -14.38 -8.78 10.14
C SER A 600 -14.17 -8.15 11.51
N VAL A 601 -13.90 -8.99 12.50
CA VAL A 601 -13.68 -8.60 13.89
C VAL A 601 -12.18 -8.46 14.15
N ALA A 602 -11.76 -7.29 14.65
CA ALA A 602 -10.39 -6.97 14.96
C ALA A 602 -9.99 -7.59 16.31
N LEU A 603 -9.73 -8.90 16.33
CA LEU A 603 -9.36 -9.65 17.53
C LEU A 603 -8.08 -9.10 18.18
N GLU A 604 -7.12 -8.63 17.38
CA GLU A 604 -5.91 -7.96 17.88
C GLU A 604 -6.25 -6.70 18.71
N THR A 605 -7.25 -5.93 18.27
CA THR A 605 -7.68 -4.72 18.98
C THR A 605 -8.42 -5.05 20.27
N ILE A 606 -9.24 -6.11 20.26
CA ILE A 606 -9.90 -6.65 21.47
C ILE A 606 -8.82 -7.01 22.49
N LEU A 607 -7.81 -7.78 22.09
CA LEU A 607 -6.72 -8.22 22.97
C LEU A 607 -6.01 -7.07 23.68
N ARG A 608 -5.81 -5.94 23.00
CA ARG A 608 -5.17 -4.75 23.57
C ARG A 608 -6.00 -4.04 24.64
N HIS A 609 -7.32 -4.20 24.62
CA HIS A 609 -8.25 -3.48 25.51
C HIS A 609 -8.90 -4.39 26.56
N VAL A 610 -8.70 -5.70 26.50
CA VAL A 610 -9.13 -6.62 27.57
C VAL A 610 -8.37 -6.28 28.85
N SER A 611 -9.08 -5.82 29.89
CA SER A 611 -8.49 -5.57 31.20
C SER A 611 -8.30 -6.89 31.94
N VAL A 612 -7.20 -7.01 32.69
CA VAL A 612 -6.86 -8.18 33.53
C VAL A 612 -8.00 -8.53 34.50
N ASP A 613 -8.75 -7.53 34.97
CA ASP A 613 -9.85 -7.68 35.92
C ASP A 613 -11.20 -8.05 35.27
N THR A 614 -11.32 -7.95 33.94
CA THR A 614 -12.59 -8.16 33.22
C THR A 614 -12.76 -9.53 32.61
N LEU A 615 -11.76 -10.43 32.70
CA LEU A 615 -12.03 -11.83 32.39
C LEU A 615 -13.12 -12.31 33.36
N PRO A 616 -14.34 -12.62 32.90
CA PRO A 616 -15.31 -13.26 33.76
C PRO A 616 -14.63 -14.49 34.35
N CYS A 617 -14.67 -14.59 35.69
CA CYS A 617 -14.25 -15.75 36.46
C CYS A 617 -14.55 -16.99 35.62
N ARG A 618 -13.49 -17.65 35.12
CA ARG A 618 -13.56 -18.69 34.09
C ARG A 618 -14.83 -19.51 34.34
N ASN A 619 -15.79 -19.50 33.40
CA ASN A 619 -16.69 -20.63 33.29
C ASN A 619 -15.84 -21.78 32.72
N ASP A 620 -14.91 -22.24 33.55
CA ASP A 620 -13.95 -23.27 33.23
C ASP A 620 -14.74 -24.56 33.23
N THR A 621 -15.26 -24.92 32.07
CA THR A 621 -15.75 -26.27 31.81
C THR A 621 -14.62 -27.29 31.94
N GLY A 622 -13.36 -26.86 32.11
CA GLY A 622 -12.22 -27.69 32.45
C GLY A 622 -11.38 -27.09 33.56
N SER A 623 -11.88 -27.07 34.81
CA SER A 623 -11.01 -26.90 35.99
C SER A 623 -9.85 -27.90 35.91
N LYS A 624 -8.61 -27.40 35.94
CA LYS A 624 -7.43 -28.25 35.99
C LYS A 624 -7.38 -28.98 37.34
N ILE A 625 -6.94 -30.23 37.31
CA ILE A 625 -6.80 -31.08 38.50
C ILE A 625 -5.35 -31.51 38.63
N LEU A 626 -4.76 -31.38 39.81
CA LEU A 626 -3.41 -31.88 40.07
C LEU A 626 -3.48 -33.21 40.83
N VAL A 627 -2.93 -34.27 40.26
CA VAL A 627 -2.76 -35.57 40.92
C VAL A 627 -1.47 -35.56 41.73
N CYS A 628 -1.60 -35.86 43.02
CA CYS A 628 -0.60 -35.61 44.05
C CYS A 628 -0.39 -36.85 44.92
N SER A 629 0.83 -37.11 45.39
CA SER A 629 1.09 -38.16 46.39
C SER A 629 0.97 -37.61 47.82
N ARG A 630 0.27 -38.32 48.70
CA ARG A 630 0.10 -37.92 50.09
C ARG A 630 1.42 -38.06 50.85
N GLY A 631 1.90 -36.94 51.41
CA GLY A 631 3.12 -36.90 52.24
C GLY A 631 4.37 -36.43 51.49
N GLY A 632 4.30 -36.30 50.16
CA GLY A 632 5.45 -35.97 49.32
C GLY A 632 6.31 -37.20 48.98
N GLY A 633 6.85 -37.23 47.77
CA GLY A 633 7.66 -38.33 47.21
C GLY A 633 6.84 -39.50 46.65
N GLY A 634 7.45 -40.32 45.79
CA GLY A 634 6.97 -41.65 45.38
C GLY A 634 5.80 -41.69 44.40
N LEU A 635 5.33 -42.90 44.06
CA LEU A 635 4.08 -43.17 43.32
C LEU A 635 3.95 -42.54 41.91
N LEU A 636 5.07 -42.36 41.19
CA LEU A 636 5.05 -41.78 39.85
C LEU A 636 4.18 -42.59 38.88
N VAL A 637 4.29 -43.93 38.92
CA VAL A 637 3.55 -44.81 38.01
C VAL A 637 2.05 -44.64 38.23
N GLU A 638 1.61 -44.62 39.47
CA GLU A 638 0.21 -44.49 39.87
C GLU A 638 -0.34 -43.09 39.58
N ARG A 639 0.47 -42.03 39.75
CA ARG A 639 0.09 -40.68 39.30
C ARG A 639 -0.12 -40.64 37.80
N MET A 640 0.78 -41.26 37.03
CA MET A 640 0.69 -41.32 35.57
C MET A 640 -0.52 -42.13 35.11
N GLU A 641 -0.78 -43.28 35.73
CA GLU A 641 -1.97 -44.10 35.45
C GLU A 641 -3.26 -43.33 35.72
N LEU A 642 -3.38 -42.68 36.89
CA LEU A 642 -4.59 -41.95 37.24
C LEU A 642 -4.80 -40.73 36.35
N VAL A 643 -3.75 -40.00 35.99
CA VAL A 643 -3.84 -38.90 35.04
C VAL A 643 -4.24 -39.42 33.65
N GLY A 644 -3.74 -40.58 33.23
CA GLY A 644 -4.17 -41.26 32.00
C GLY A 644 -5.66 -41.61 32.01
N GLU A 645 -6.16 -42.21 33.09
CA GLU A 645 -7.59 -42.51 33.29
C GLU A 645 -8.46 -41.23 33.21
N LEU A 646 -8.00 -40.13 33.81
CA LEU A 646 -8.71 -38.85 33.75
C LEU A 646 -8.71 -38.25 32.33
N TRP A 647 -7.62 -38.39 31.58
CA TRP A 647 -7.54 -37.93 30.18
C TRP A 647 -8.46 -38.73 29.25
N GLU A 648 -8.59 -40.05 29.44
CA GLU A 648 -9.54 -40.89 28.68
C GLU A 648 -10.99 -40.40 28.81
N GLU A 649 -11.32 -39.82 29.97
CA GLU A 649 -12.63 -39.25 30.28
C GLU A 649 -12.72 -37.73 30.02
N ASN A 650 -11.75 -37.18 29.28
CA ASN A 650 -11.67 -35.78 28.86
C ASN A 650 -11.62 -34.77 30.05
N ILE A 651 -11.06 -35.20 31.18
CA ILE A 651 -10.83 -34.35 32.36
C ILE A 651 -9.41 -33.77 32.28
N LYS A 652 -9.29 -32.44 32.41
CA LYS A 652 -7.98 -31.77 32.41
C LYS A 652 -7.22 -32.06 33.71
N ALA A 653 -6.29 -33.00 33.66
CA ALA A 653 -5.46 -33.39 34.80
C ALA A 653 -3.97 -33.25 34.49
N GLU A 654 -3.19 -32.90 35.52
CA GLU A 654 -1.73 -32.74 35.47
C GLU A 654 -1.11 -33.44 36.71
N PHE A 655 0.18 -33.68 36.68
CA PHE A 655 0.98 -34.12 37.82
C PHE A 655 2.33 -33.40 37.79
N VAL A 656 2.96 -33.18 38.95
CA VAL A 656 4.27 -32.52 38.99
C VAL A 656 5.29 -33.39 38.25
N PRO A 657 6.04 -32.86 37.26
CA PRO A 657 6.96 -33.61 36.39
C PRO A 657 8.28 -33.97 37.11
N LEU A 658 8.18 -34.44 38.34
CA LEU A 658 9.27 -34.93 39.18
C LEU A 658 8.97 -36.36 39.60
N ARG A 659 10.02 -37.17 39.78
CA ARG A 659 9.87 -38.55 40.25
C ARG A 659 9.26 -38.56 41.66
N ASP A 660 9.84 -37.77 42.55
CA ASP A 660 9.52 -37.77 43.98
C ASP A 660 9.30 -36.33 44.51
N PRO A 661 8.25 -35.62 44.06
CA PRO A 661 8.00 -34.24 44.49
C PRO A 661 7.57 -34.19 45.96
N SER A 662 8.19 -33.34 46.76
CA SER A 662 7.76 -33.06 48.14
C SER A 662 6.34 -32.51 48.19
N LEU A 663 5.70 -32.57 49.36
CA LEU A 663 4.35 -32.02 49.51
C LEU A 663 4.33 -30.52 49.19
N THR A 664 5.34 -29.77 49.65
CA THR A 664 5.47 -28.33 49.40
C THR A 664 5.55 -28.02 47.91
N GLU A 665 6.42 -28.73 47.17
CA GLU A 665 6.56 -28.55 45.72
C GLU A 665 5.24 -28.84 44.97
N GLN A 666 4.44 -29.80 45.45
CA GLN A 666 3.12 -30.09 44.86
C GLN A 666 2.12 -28.93 45.07
N TYR A 667 2.12 -28.30 46.25
CA TYR A 667 1.26 -27.12 46.49
C TYR A 667 1.79 -25.87 45.78
N GLU A 668 3.10 -25.68 45.72
CA GLU A 668 3.74 -24.59 44.96
C GLU A 668 3.41 -24.71 43.48
N TYR A 669 3.57 -25.90 42.89
CA TYR A 669 3.20 -26.17 41.50
C TYR A 669 1.71 -25.90 41.25
N ALA A 670 0.82 -26.35 42.14
CA ALA A 670 -0.61 -26.08 42.03
C ALA A 670 -0.90 -24.57 42.04
N ASN A 671 -0.20 -23.80 42.88
CA ASN A 671 -0.39 -22.36 42.99
C ASN A 671 0.18 -21.60 41.78
N GLU A 672 1.34 -22.01 41.26
CA GLU A 672 1.96 -21.43 40.06
C GLU A 672 1.11 -21.65 38.81
N HIS A 673 0.42 -22.80 38.71
CA HIS A 673 -0.39 -23.19 37.54
C HIS A 673 -1.89 -22.87 37.70
N ASP A 674 -2.28 -22.13 38.75
CA ASP A 674 -3.68 -21.80 39.09
C ASP A 674 -4.61 -23.04 39.18
N ILE A 675 -4.09 -24.13 39.74
CA ILE A 675 -4.82 -25.39 39.95
C ILE A 675 -5.50 -25.39 41.31
N LYS A 676 -6.83 -25.44 41.32
CA LYS A 676 -7.65 -25.28 42.53
C LYS A 676 -8.07 -26.61 43.17
N CYS A 677 -7.98 -27.71 42.41
CA CYS A 677 -8.42 -29.03 42.84
C CYS A 677 -7.25 -30.03 42.84
N LEU A 678 -7.02 -30.68 43.97
CA LEU A 678 -5.99 -31.69 44.16
C LEU A 678 -6.63 -33.07 44.36
N VAL A 679 -6.08 -34.10 43.72
CA VAL A 679 -6.41 -35.51 43.97
C VAL A 679 -5.21 -36.17 44.63
N LEU A 680 -5.33 -36.47 45.92
CA LEU A 680 -4.27 -37.06 46.74
C LEU A 680 -4.37 -38.60 46.74
N ILE A 681 -3.33 -39.28 46.26
CA ILE A 681 -3.17 -40.75 46.31
C ILE A 681 -2.32 -41.17 47.52
N THR A 682 -2.56 -42.36 48.06
CA THR A 682 -1.80 -42.95 49.20
C THR A 682 -1.29 -44.35 48.83
N ASP A 683 -0.23 -44.84 49.48
CA ASP A 683 0.29 -46.21 49.28
C ASP A 683 -0.78 -47.30 49.51
N THR A 684 -1.77 -47.03 50.38
CA THR A 684 -2.92 -47.91 50.61
C THR A 684 -4.01 -47.82 49.54
N GLY A 685 -4.03 -46.73 48.77
CA GLY A 685 -5.00 -46.44 47.70
C GLY A 685 -4.62 -47.00 46.33
N VAL A 686 -3.48 -47.71 46.23
CA VAL A 686 -2.91 -48.26 44.97
C VAL A 686 -3.66 -49.52 44.47
N SER A 687 -4.43 -50.19 45.33
CA SER A 687 -5.29 -51.31 44.90
C SER A 687 -6.52 -50.83 44.13
N GLN A 688 -7.06 -51.62 43.20
CA GLN A 688 -8.27 -51.29 42.40
C GLN A 688 -9.52 -50.91 43.25
N LYS A 689 -9.52 -51.20 44.56
CA LYS A 689 -10.57 -50.80 45.54
C LYS A 689 -10.16 -49.63 46.46
N GLY A 690 -9.08 -48.93 46.13
CA GLY A 690 -8.54 -47.84 46.92
C GLY A 690 -9.41 -46.59 46.87
N SER A 691 -9.48 -45.88 47.99
CA SER A 691 -10.04 -44.54 48.06
C SER A 691 -8.96 -43.50 47.75
N VAL A 692 -9.33 -42.46 47.00
CA VAL A 692 -8.52 -41.28 46.73
C VAL A 692 -9.14 -40.08 47.44
N LYS A 693 -8.32 -39.10 47.84
CA LYS A 693 -8.80 -37.93 48.55
C LYS A 693 -8.79 -36.71 47.64
N VAL A 694 -9.96 -36.19 47.32
CA VAL A 694 -10.10 -34.94 46.55
C VAL A 694 -10.14 -33.76 47.51
N ARG A 695 -9.35 -32.73 47.25
CA ARG A 695 -9.27 -31.50 48.05
C ARG A 695 -9.36 -30.27 47.16
N HIS A 696 -10.24 -29.33 47.50
CA HIS A 696 -10.33 -28.04 46.84
C HIS A 696 -9.66 -26.95 47.70
N LEU A 697 -8.68 -26.26 47.15
CA LEU A 697 -7.80 -25.33 47.88
C LEU A 697 -8.55 -24.09 48.39
N GLU A 698 -9.29 -23.39 47.53
CA GLU A 698 -10.00 -22.17 47.90
C GLU A 698 -11.19 -22.43 48.85
N LEU A 699 -12.01 -23.43 48.54
CA LEU A 699 -13.19 -23.78 49.35
C LEU A 699 -12.82 -24.51 50.65
N ARG A 700 -11.56 -24.94 50.82
CA ARG A 700 -11.06 -25.74 51.94
C ARG A 700 -11.92 -26.98 52.24
N LYS A 701 -12.47 -27.60 51.19
CA LYS A 701 -13.27 -28.82 51.30
C LYS A 701 -12.44 -30.02 50.87
N GLU A 702 -12.68 -31.16 51.51
CA GLU A 702 -12.06 -32.42 51.17
C GLU A 702 -13.07 -33.56 51.27
N LYS A 703 -12.96 -34.53 50.37
CA LYS A 703 -13.81 -35.73 50.35
C LYS A 703 -12.99 -36.93 49.91
N GLU A 704 -13.24 -38.05 50.55
CA GLU A 704 -12.69 -39.34 50.18
C GLU A 704 -13.65 -40.03 49.21
N VAL A 705 -13.13 -40.44 48.06
CA VAL A 705 -13.89 -40.97 46.93
C VAL A 705 -13.26 -42.28 46.49
N GLU A 706 -14.06 -43.32 46.26
CA GLU A 706 -13.56 -44.57 45.68
C GLU A 706 -13.03 -44.31 44.27
N LYS A 707 -11.88 -44.91 43.89
CA LYS A 707 -11.24 -44.70 42.58
C LYS A 707 -12.23 -44.88 41.41
N GLU A 708 -13.07 -45.92 41.46
CA GLU A 708 -14.11 -46.21 40.45
C GLU A 708 -15.15 -45.10 40.27
N LYS A 709 -15.40 -44.30 41.32
CA LYS A 709 -16.37 -43.19 41.31
C LYS A 709 -15.73 -41.83 41.13
N LEU A 710 -14.40 -41.76 41.05
CA LEU A 710 -13.65 -40.51 40.97
C LEU A 710 -14.06 -39.69 39.75
N VAL A 711 -14.06 -40.29 38.56
CA VAL A 711 -14.42 -39.61 37.30
C VAL A 711 -15.83 -39.02 37.40
N LYS A 712 -16.80 -39.83 37.83
CA LYS A 712 -18.19 -39.39 37.99
C LYS A 712 -18.31 -38.22 38.98
N PHE A 713 -17.63 -38.32 40.12
CA PHE A 713 -17.60 -37.26 41.13
C PHE A 713 -17.00 -35.97 40.57
N LEU A 714 -15.85 -36.05 39.88
CA LEU A 714 -15.18 -34.88 39.31
C LEU A 714 -16.05 -34.23 38.22
N SER A 715 -16.66 -35.00 37.34
CA SER A 715 -17.58 -34.48 36.31
C SER A 715 -18.80 -33.78 36.91
N GLU A 716 -19.42 -34.34 37.94
CA GLU A 716 -20.54 -33.72 38.66
C GLU A 716 -20.10 -32.45 39.42
N ALA A 717 -18.94 -32.50 40.08
CA ALA A 717 -18.40 -31.38 40.84
C ALA A 717 -17.99 -30.22 39.94
N MET A 718 -17.34 -30.49 38.80
CA MET A 718 -16.97 -29.50 37.79
C MET A 718 -18.21 -28.86 37.17
N GLY A 719 -19.26 -29.64 36.89
CA GLY A 719 -20.54 -29.15 36.35
C GLY A 719 -21.23 -28.11 37.23
N VAL A 720 -20.97 -28.10 38.54
CA VAL A 720 -21.47 -27.09 39.49
C VAL A 720 -20.36 -26.22 40.10
N GLN A 721 -19.18 -26.19 39.47
CA GLN A 721 -18.01 -25.41 39.89
C GLN A 721 -17.59 -25.65 41.36
N PHE A 722 -17.79 -26.86 41.86
CA PHE A 722 -17.49 -27.28 43.24
C PHE A 722 -18.25 -26.51 44.33
N ARG A 723 -19.16 -25.59 43.98
CA ARG A 723 -19.87 -24.69 44.90
C ARG A 723 -21.02 -25.36 45.65
N ASN A 724 -21.63 -26.39 45.07
CA ASN A 724 -22.74 -27.09 45.71
C ASN A 724 -22.26 -27.83 46.97
N PRO A 725 -22.76 -27.49 48.18
CA PRO A 725 -22.37 -28.16 49.42
C PRO A 725 -22.69 -29.66 49.43
N SER A 726 -23.75 -30.09 48.74
CA SER A 726 -24.22 -31.48 48.76
C SER A 726 -23.27 -32.48 48.09
N ILE A 727 -22.35 -32.00 47.26
CA ILE A 727 -21.35 -32.85 46.60
C ILE A 727 -20.25 -33.27 47.58
N TRP A 728 -19.99 -32.44 48.59
CA TRP A 728 -18.93 -32.63 49.58
C TRP A 728 -19.41 -33.35 50.85
N SER A 729 -20.72 -33.35 51.11
CA SER A 729 -21.36 -34.28 52.06
C SER A 729 -21.43 -35.68 51.49
#